data_AF-A0A7X7AW03-F1
#
_entry.id   AF-A0A7X7AW03-F1
#
_cell.length_a   1.000
_cell.length_b   1.000
_cell.length_c   1.000
_cell.angle_alpha   90.00
_cell.angle_beta   90.00
_cell.angle_gamma   90.00
#
_symmetry.space_group_name_H-M   'P 1'
#
loop_
_entity.id
_entity.type
_entity.pdbx_description
1 polymer ?
#
loop_
_entity_poly.entity_id
_entity_poly.type
_entity_poly.pdbx_seq_one_letter_code
_entity_poly.pdbx_strand_id
1 'polypeptide(L)'
;LEEFEIWEASRGYGSIGYFGWNSISKRMAMYYMTGDPFHAREALRLAFPDQRAFEELTRIDGECIENKEDPLAGPYHYNAHLMILFWDLIEESPVFSDAERLKVINAFARQLTHRKDEGIYGLRETPPWVDSRHGQWSAISLYCLARYFQRDAPHPIWEQCLRGARLSFRPLHEHAWIAGESDNLFWYNTAIAPSLTFLLLDGDRVPVKNGVLRELLRGQEALISGLEPDWALNYAAIDYLHKAAYLLQDGRYLFYRQRTGVDTRVFRLGQSFWPEPHLKPVPPRDLVGRWTVHQLPLPAWRDRANGFTLDESFYFGSFRSTPDASGDFILIDGFNGESRNPYHTFAILELRLAGNTLLKGYRNQVLTRADGLVEPRVALDAALRYRDVVGETAAVVAEVPNAAYSHWRRTLAQRVGRYALVVDDLTFRTHSENLTVQTLWEAVGGRWEPGEHTIRVPVPATVLPKGWQRLPALKMRIVTEPAGEEMLARLDTLDIALLRAREPGAWMELTFRLEKPFAGEVYADLLNYVDRGKVRFTLDGRSVGEEVDHYAPEVLPARVPLGRQRLAAGEHRLRVLVTARRPGSEPCYAGLAGLSLRPEGAPAAGGPASGCIRSSDLVPATAASGVITQEWQGAVQEGERRVFFHLLGQETAEAPLQCLRLAANAAALRLPPATPGGAPVPAMAVSGSHAGTHAALAVVAADHLFGRALTQATAGGPLLACDAPVDVDWDFRTGVLHLTTAKETHVGLALGTAELKRNGKPVAVPASENGLTILTLPAGRHRLEGARPEPSLARGLRAHLTTALAQAAQARARLAAAGSEAPPALPALTPAFTAAVGSKVVALLTIPSAAGPRVCAATGKQIRVLAADGSEVRRLETDGEIRVLHWWPEQKLLLAG
;
A
#
# COMPACT_ATOMS: atom_id res chain seq x y z
N LEU A 1 -20.37 -28.58 -8.44
CA LEU A 1 -20.80 -27.31 -7.78
C LEU A 1 -19.60 -26.47 -7.42
N GLU A 2 -18.62 -27.03 -6.70
CA GLU A 2 -17.34 -26.38 -6.40
C GLU A 2 -16.51 -26.09 -7.67
N GLU A 3 -16.66 -26.91 -8.71
CA GLU A 3 -16.01 -26.73 -10.03
C GLU A 3 -16.63 -25.62 -10.89
N PHE A 4 -17.77 -25.05 -10.49
CA PHE A 4 -18.42 -24.01 -11.28
C PHE A 4 -17.79 -22.65 -10.97
N GLU A 5 -16.95 -22.20 -11.90
CA GLU A 5 -16.39 -20.86 -11.91
C GLU A 5 -17.48 -19.80 -12.11
N ILE A 6 -17.39 -18.68 -11.39
CA ILE A 6 -18.38 -17.58 -11.44
C ILE A 6 -17.78 -16.32 -12.03
N TRP A 7 -18.63 -15.42 -12.55
CA TRP A 7 -18.20 -14.15 -13.13
C TRP A 7 -17.76 -13.12 -12.07
N GLU A 8 -18.34 -13.18 -10.87
CA GLU A 8 -17.99 -12.38 -9.70
C GLU A 8 -16.71 -12.86 -8.99
N ALA A 9 -15.97 -13.79 -9.60
CA ALA A 9 -14.73 -14.32 -9.06
C ALA A 9 -13.64 -13.24 -8.96
N SER A 10 -12.87 -13.31 -7.88
CA SER A 10 -11.66 -12.51 -7.65
C SER A 10 -10.54 -13.42 -7.15
N ARG A 11 -9.29 -12.95 -7.16
CA ARG A 11 -8.17 -13.73 -6.60
C ARG A 11 -8.36 -13.98 -5.10
N GLY A 12 -8.92 -13.01 -4.38
CA GLY A 12 -9.08 -13.05 -2.93
C GLY A 12 -10.25 -13.92 -2.44
N TYR A 13 -11.34 -14.01 -3.19
CA TYR A 13 -12.51 -14.84 -2.83
C TYR A 13 -12.65 -16.12 -3.66
N GLY A 14 -11.88 -16.28 -4.74
CA GLY A 14 -12.04 -17.39 -5.67
C GLY A 14 -13.44 -17.42 -6.29
N SER A 15 -13.96 -18.63 -6.53
CA SER A 15 -15.28 -18.88 -7.13
C SER A 15 -16.29 -19.48 -6.15
N ILE A 16 -16.04 -19.37 -4.84
CA ILE A 16 -16.75 -20.16 -3.82
C ILE A 16 -18.22 -19.75 -3.62
N GLY A 17 -18.59 -18.49 -3.87
CA GLY A 17 -20.00 -18.08 -3.80
C GLY A 17 -20.31 -16.65 -3.37
N TYR A 18 -19.37 -15.80 -2.99
CA TYR A 18 -19.74 -14.44 -2.55
C TYR A 18 -20.34 -13.56 -3.67
N PHE A 19 -21.05 -12.50 -3.27
CA PHE A 19 -21.63 -11.47 -4.13
C PHE A 19 -22.67 -12.00 -5.12
N GLY A 20 -23.61 -12.80 -4.60
CA GLY A 20 -24.85 -13.22 -5.24
C GLY A 20 -24.99 -14.72 -5.37
N TRP A 21 -23.89 -15.46 -5.21
CA TRP A 21 -23.85 -16.88 -5.52
C TRP A 21 -24.09 -17.78 -4.31
N ASN A 22 -24.69 -18.93 -4.55
CA ASN A 22 -24.72 -20.07 -3.65
C ASN A 22 -24.99 -21.30 -4.50
N SER A 23 -25.02 -22.50 -3.90
CA SER A 23 -25.26 -23.73 -4.64
C SER A 23 -26.54 -23.68 -5.48
N ILE A 24 -27.63 -23.09 -4.96
CA ILE A 24 -28.93 -22.98 -5.64
C ILE A 24 -28.84 -22.05 -6.85
N SER A 25 -28.34 -20.82 -6.68
CA SER A 25 -28.22 -19.87 -7.81
C SER A 25 -27.23 -20.36 -8.87
N LYS A 26 -26.17 -21.09 -8.47
CA LYS A 26 -25.27 -21.76 -9.43
C LYS A 26 -26.00 -22.83 -10.25
N ARG A 27 -26.89 -23.63 -9.65
CA ARG A 27 -27.72 -24.61 -10.38
C ARG A 27 -28.70 -23.91 -11.32
N MET A 28 -29.36 -22.87 -10.86
CA MET A 28 -30.29 -22.08 -11.70
C MET A 28 -29.56 -21.47 -12.91
N ALA A 29 -28.39 -20.88 -12.69
CA ALA A 29 -27.57 -20.31 -13.76
C ALA A 29 -27.08 -21.37 -14.76
N MET A 30 -26.63 -22.53 -14.28
CA MET A 30 -26.24 -23.63 -15.17
C MET A 30 -27.42 -24.10 -16.01
N TYR A 31 -28.62 -24.21 -15.44
CA TYR A 31 -29.80 -24.57 -16.20
C TYR A 31 -30.10 -23.52 -17.28
N TYR A 32 -30.12 -22.24 -16.92
CA TYR A 32 -30.33 -21.15 -17.86
C TYR A 32 -29.33 -21.18 -19.04
N MET A 33 -28.05 -21.46 -18.75
CA MET A 33 -26.98 -21.42 -19.75
C MET A 33 -26.89 -22.69 -20.62
N THR A 34 -27.36 -23.85 -20.14
CA THR A 34 -27.17 -25.14 -20.83
C THR A 34 -28.46 -25.80 -21.29
N GLY A 35 -29.59 -25.44 -20.68
CA GLY A 35 -30.87 -26.11 -20.88
C GLY A 35 -30.97 -27.51 -20.25
N ASP A 36 -29.95 -27.98 -19.51
CA ASP A 36 -29.94 -29.33 -18.92
C ASP A 36 -30.90 -29.44 -17.71
N PRO A 37 -32.03 -30.19 -17.84
CA PRO A 37 -33.03 -30.29 -16.78
C PRO A 37 -32.49 -30.85 -15.46
N PHE A 38 -31.37 -31.57 -15.48
CA PHE A 38 -30.71 -32.03 -14.25
C PHE A 38 -30.45 -30.87 -13.28
N HIS A 39 -29.97 -29.74 -13.78
CA HIS A 39 -29.65 -28.59 -12.95
C HIS A 39 -30.90 -27.91 -12.36
N ALA A 40 -31.99 -27.83 -13.12
CA ALA A 40 -33.27 -27.33 -12.62
C ALA A 40 -33.83 -28.20 -11.48
N ARG A 41 -33.74 -29.53 -11.62
CA ARG A 41 -34.18 -30.48 -10.58
C ARG A 41 -33.30 -30.41 -9.34
N GLU A 42 -31.99 -30.32 -9.51
CA GLU A 42 -31.06 -30.13 -8.39
C GLU A 42 -31.28 -28.80 -7.66
N ALA A 43 -31.60 -27.71 -8.38
CA ALA A 43 -31.96 -26.45 -7.75
C ALA A 43 -33.19 -26.61 -6.84
N LEU A 44 -34.24 -27.31 -7.28
CA LEU A 44 -35.42 -27.58 -6.46
C LEU A 44 -35.13 -28.49 -5.27
N ARG A 45 -34.30 -29.53 -5.45
CA ARG A 45 -33.89 -30.44 -4.36
C ARG A 45 -33.16 -29.67 -3.27
N LEU A 46 -32.25 -28.77 -3.64
CA LEU A 46 -31.52 -27.93 -2.69
C LEU A 46 -32.42 -26.83 -2.08
N ALA A 47 -33.35 -26.27 -2.85
CA ALA A 47 -34.30 -25.28 -2.37
C ALA A 47 -35.29 -25.81 -1.33
N PHE A 48 -35.61 -27.11 -1.39
CA PHE A 48 -36.52 -27.79 -0.48
C PHE A 48 -35.85 -29.07 0.04
N PRO A 49 -34.86 -28.93 0.94
CA PRO A 49 -33.90 -29.97 1.22
C PRO A 49 -34.51 -31.14 2.01
N ASP A 50 -34.12 -32.35 1.63
CA ASP A 50 -34.12 -33.51 2.53
C ASP A 50 -32.85 -33.51 3.40
N GLN A 51 -32.69 -34.52 4.26
CA GLN A 51 -31.53 -34.63 5.14
C GLN A 51 -30.19 -34.59 4.39
N ARG A 52 -30.12 -35.24 3.22
CA ARG A 52 -28.90 -35.28 2.40
C ARG A 52 -28.61 -33.91 1.78
N ALA A 53 -29.62 -33.24 1.24
CA ALA A 53 -29.49 -31.89 0.71
C ALA A 53 -29.10 -30.88 1.80
N PHE A 54 -29.64 -31.02 3.01
CA PHE A 54 -29.29 -30.18 4.15
C PHE A 54 -27.81 -30.31 4.51
N GLU A 55 -27.28 -31.53 4.58
CA GLU A 55 -25.85 -31.80 4.83
C GLU A 55 -24.98 -31.25 3.70
N GLU A 56 -25.43 -31.38 2.45
CA GLU A 56 -24.74 -30.83 1.29
C GLU A 56 -24.67 -29.29 1.33
N LEU A 57 -25.78 -28.61 1.60
CA LEU A 57 -25.83 -27.15 1.78
C LEU A 57 -24.94 -26.69 2.93
N THR A 58 -24.98 -27.40 4.06
CA THR A 58 -24.13 -27.10 5.21
C THR A 58 -22.65 -27.18 4.86
N ARG A 59 -22.26 -28.18 4.07
CA ARG A 59 -20.87 -28.38 3.63
C ARG A 59 -20.43 -27.37 2.56
N ILE A 60 -21.28 -27.07 1.57
CA ILE A 60 -20.92 -26.24 0.42
C ILE A 60 -21.09 -24.75 0.71
N ASP A 61 -22.25 -24.35 1.22
CA ASP A 61 -22.63 -22.95 1.31
C ASP A 61 -22.25 -22.33 2.66
N GLY A 62 -22.18 -23.11 3.74
CA GLY A 62 -21.78 -22.60 5.05
C GLY A 62 -22.63 -21.40 5.48
N GLU A 63 -22.04 -20.21 5.56
CA GLU A 63 -22.76 -18.96 5.87
C GLU A 63 -23.57 -18.38 4.71
N CYS A 64 -23.31 -18.77 3.45
CA CYS A 64 -23.97 -18.18 2.26
C CYS A 64 -25.49 -18.43 2.26
N ILE A 65 -25.92 -19.54 2.87
CA ILE A 65 -27.32 -19.83 3.19
C ILE A 65 -27.40 -19.98 4.71
N GLU A 66 -27.98 -19.01 5.41
CA GLU A 66 -28.02 -18.99 6.87
C GLU A 66 -29.01 -20.02 7.39
N ASN A 67 -30.24 -20.00 6.85
CA ASN A 67 -31.30 -20.95 7.17
C ASN A 67 -31.32 -22.09 6.16
N LYS A 68 -30.75 -23.25 6.53
CA LYS A 68 -30.70 -24.44 5.66
C LYS A 68 -32.04 -25.19 5.62
N GLU A 69 -32.95 -24.94 6.56
CA GLU A 69 -34.29 -25.54 6.56
C GLU A 69 -35.24 -24.81 5.61
N ASP A 70 -34.99 -23.51 5.37
CA ASP A 70 -35.71 -22.70 4.39
C ASP A 70 -34.74 -21.92 3.47
N PRO A 71 -33.98 -22.62 2.59
CA PRO A 71 -32.85 -22.03 1.86
C PRO A 71 -33.21 -20.87 0.95
N LEU A 72 -34.40 -20.90 0.35
CA LEU A 72 -34.88 -19.81 -0.50
C LEU A 72 -35.30 -18.57 0.31
N ALA A 73 -35.60 -18.71 1.60
CA ALA A 73 -36.03 -17.60 2.46
C ALA A 73 -34.88 -16.99 3.28
N GLY A 74 -33.90 -17.80 3.70
CA GLY A 74 -32.79 -17.34 4.54
C GLY A 74 -31.39 -17.39 3.92
N PRO A 75 -31.16 -16.95 2.67
CA PRO A 75 -29.80 -16.71 2.19
C PRO A 75 -29.19 -15.47 2.87
N TYR A 76 -27.86 -15.49 3.06
CA TYR A 76 -27.13 -14.31 3.52
C TYR A 76 -27.24 -13.18 2.49
N HIS A 77 -27.26 -11.91 2.91
CA HIS A 77 -27.50 -10.78 2.00
C HIS A 77 -26.43 -10.65 0.90
N TYR A 78 -25.20 -11.11 1.14
CA TYR A 78 -24.17 -11.20 0.09
C TYR A 78 -24.50 -12.21 -1.00
N ASN A 79 -25.44 -13.13 -0.81
CA ASN A 79 -25.63 -14.32 -1.63
C ASN A 79 -27.07 -14.46 -2.17
N ALA A 80 -27.96 -13.53 -1.84
CA ALA A 80 -29.40 -13.69 -2.11
C ALA A 80 -29.83 -13.28 -3.53
N HIS A 81 -29.33 -12.16 -4.04
CA HIS A 81 -29.93 -11.49 -5.21
C HIS A 81 -29.90 -12.29 -6.52
N LEU A 82 -28.88 -13.11 -6.81
CA LEU A 82 -28.85 -13.89 -8.07
C LEU A 82 -29.83 -15.06 -8.05
N MET A 83 -30.26 -15.56 -6.89
CA MET A 83 -31.32 -16.58 -6.84
C MET A 83 -32.61 -16.03 -7.47
N ILE A 84 -32.96 -14.79 -7.14
CA ILE A 84 -34.13 -14.11 -7.69
C ILE A 84 -33.94 -13.86 -9.19
N LEU A 85 -32.79 -13.31 -9.58
CA LEU A 85 -32.52 -12.96 -10.98
C LEU A 85 -32.48 -14.18 -11.90
N PHE A 86 -31.89 -15.31 -11.46
CA PHE A 86 -31.89 -16.52 -12.27
C PHE A 86 -33.23 -17.26 -12.24
N TRP A 87 -33.97 -17.23 -11.14
CA TRP A 87 -35.33 -17.76 -11.12
C TRP A 87 -36.21 -17.05 -12.14
N ASP A 88 -36.17 -15.72 -12.17
CA ASP A 88 -36.90 -14.88 -13.13
C ASP A 88 -36.65 -15.29 -14.60
N LEU A 89 -35.43 -15.74 -14.91
CA LEU A 89 -35.04 -16.18 -16.25
C LEU A 89 -35.50 -17.60 -16.61
N ILE A 90 -35.80 -18.45 -15.61
CA ILE A 90 -36.07 -19.88 -15.85
C ILE A 90 -37.47 -20.33 -15.43
N GLU A 91 -38.22 -19.52 -14.68
CA GLU A 91 -39.47 -19.94 -14.06
C GLU A 91 -40.52 -20.42 -15.07
N GLU A 92 -40.56 -19.81 -16.26
CA GLU A 92 -41.49 -20.17 -17.34
C GLU A 92 -41.13 -21.49 -18.04
N SER A 93 -39.96 -22.07 -17.74
CA SER A 93 -39.54 -23.34 -18.34
C SER A 93 -40.55 -24.47 -18.07
N PRO A 94 -40.90 -25.29 -19.07
CA PRO A 94 -41.81 -26.43 -18.90
C PRO A 94 -41.25 -27.53 -17.99
N VAL A 95 -39.97 -27.45 -17.58
CA VAL A 95 -39.42 -28.36 -16.57
C VAL A 95 -40.12 -28.17 -15.22
N PHE A 96 -40.58 -26.96 -14.91
CA PHE A 96 -41.31 -26.68 -13.67
C PHE A 96 -42.81 -26.86 -13.86
N SER A 97 -43.47 -27.50 -12.91
CA SER A 97 -44.93 -27.51 -12.80
C SER A 97 -45.43 -26.24 -12.10
N ASP A 98 -46.70 -25.88 -12.28
CA ASP A 98 -47.30 -24.71 -11.62
C ASP A 98 -47.27 -24.82 -10.09
N ALA A 99 -47.40 -26.03 -9.56
CA ALA A 99 -47.29 -26.29 -8.13
C ALA A 99 -45.86 -26.05 -7.61
N GLU A 100 -44.84 -26.45 -8.38
CA GLU A 100 -43.43 -26.17 -8.04
C GLU A 100 -43.13 -24.67 -8.12
N ARG A 101 -43.62 -23.97 -9.16
CA ARG A 101 -43.50 -22.51 -9.28
C ARG A 101 -44.08 -21.80 -8.08
N LEU A 102 -45.34 -22.12 -7.73
CA LEU A 102 -46.01 -21.52 -6.58
C LEU A 102 -45.26 -21.79 -5.27
N LYS A 103 -44.69 -23.00 -5.11
CA LYS A 103 -43.87 -23.35 -3.94
C LYS A 103 -42.63 -22.48 -3.83
N VAL A 104 -41.90 -22.26 -4.94
CA VAL A 104 -40.72 -21.39 -5.00
C VAL A 104 -41.08 -19.94 -4.72
N ILE A 105 -42.12 -19.42 -5.36
CA ILE A 105 -42.62 -18.05 -5.18
C ILE A 105 -42.97 -17.80 -3.71
N ASN A 106 -43.72 -18.70 -3.08
CA ASN A 106 -44.08 -18.59 -1.67
C ASN A 106 -42.86 -18.64 -0.74
N ALA A 107 -41.80 -19.35 -1.11
CA ALA A 107 -40.55 -19.37 -0.36
C ALA A 107 -39.77 -18.06 -0.50
N PHE A 108 -39.66 -17.52 -1.71
CA PHE A 108 -39.04 -16.21 -1.91
C PHE A 108 -39.76 -15.09 -1.18
N ALA A 109 -41.10 -15.09 -1.13
CA ALA A 109 -41.84 -14.07 -0.40
C ALA A 109 -41.41 -13.98 1.09
N ARG A 110 -40.98 -15.10 1.70
CA ARG A 110 -40.51 -15.14 3.09
C ARG A 110 -39.14 -14.49 3.29
N GLN A 111 -38.36 -14.26 2.23
CA GLN A 111 -37.12 -13.46 2.33
C GLN A 111 -37.39 -12.06 2.90
N LEU A 112 -38.56 -11.46 2.63
CA LEU A 112 -38.89 -10.17 3.24
C LEU A 112 -38.91 -10.26 4.76
N THR A 113 -39.51 -11.30 5.33
CA THR A 113 -39.56 -11.49 6.78
C THR A 113 -38.17 -11.67 7.37
N HIS A 114 -37.28 -12.37 6.66
CA HIS A 114 -35.87 -12.54 7.06
C HIS A 114 -35.10 -11.21 7.08
N ARG A 115 -35.46 -10.26 6.20
CA ARG A 115 -34.57 -9.13 5.85
C ARG A 115 -35.13 -7.74 6.15
N LYS A 116 -36.42 -7.61 6.46
CA LYS A 116 -37.07 -6.31 6.74
C LYS A 116 -36.40 -5.52 7.86
N ASP A 117 -35.74 -6.21 8.79
CA ASP A 117 -35.09 -5.63 9.97
C ASP A 117 -33.60 -5.27 9.73
N GLU A 118 -33.08 -5.46 8.51
CA GLU A 118 -31.73 -5.03 8.08
C GLU A 118 -31.63 -3.51 7.80
N GLY A 119 -32.64 -2.73 8.18
CA GLY A 119 -32.64 -1.26 8.08
C GLY A 119 -33.10 -0.68 6.74
N ILE A 120 -33.09 -1.46 5.65
CA ILE A 120 -33.45 -0.95 4.31
C ILE A 120 -34.95 -0.71 4.15
N TYR A 121 -35.79 -1.65 4.58
CA TYR A 121 -37.25 -1.56 4.41
C TYR A 121 -37.84 -0.33 5.11
N GLY A 122 -37.25 0.08 6.24
CA GLY A 122 -37.68 1.23 7.03
C GLY A 122 -37.32 2.60 6.46
N LEU A 123 -36.46 2.68 5.44
CA LEU A 123 -36.01 3.97 4.90
C LEU A 123 -37.16 4.76 4.26
N ARG A 124 -37.36 6.00 4.72
CA ARG A 124 -38.37 6.94 4.21
C ARG A 124 -37.76 8.17 3.54
N GLU A 125 -36.52 8.49 3.87
CA GLU A 125 -35.76 9.62 3.31
C GLU A 125 -34.36 9.18 2.91
N THR A 126 -33.66 10.04 2.16
CA THR A 126 -32.28 9.78 1.73
C THR A 126 -31.36 9.79 2.95
N PRO A 127 -30.60 8.72 3.22
CA PRO A 127 -29.58 8.73 4.26
C PRO A 127 -28.44 9.70 3.87
N PRO A 128 -27.61 10.14 4.83
CA PRO A 128 -26.46 11.02 4.56
C PRO A 128 -25.32 10.37 3.75
N TRP A 129 -25.27 9.04 3.64
CA TRP A 129 -24.24 8.29 2.89
C TRP A 129 -24.77 6.94 2.43
N VAL A 130 -24.07 6.31 1.49
CA VAL A 130 -24.29 4.90 1.16
C VAL A 130 -23.63 4.04 2.23
N ASP A 131 -24.37 3.08 2.76
CA ASP A 131 -23.93 2.22 3.86
C ASP A 131 -22.73 1.32 3.47
N SER A 132 -22.23 0.59 4.46
CA SER A 132 -21.25 -0.48 4.29
C SER A 132 -21.65 -1.48 3.21
N ARG A 133 -20.67 -2.28 2.80
CA ARG A 133 -20.90 -3.38 1.85
C ARG A 133 -22.06 -4.28 2.28
N HIS A 134 -22.26 -4.50 3.59
CA HIS A 134 -23.39 -5.25 4.13
C HIS A 134 -24.73 -4.58 3.76
N GLY A 135 -24.92 -3.32 4.17
CA GLY A 135 -26.16 -2.57 3.89
C GLY A 135 -26.45 -2.40 2.39
N GLN A 136 -25.41 -2.25 1.56
CA GLN A 136 -25.58 -2.17 0.10
C GLN A 136 -26.10 -3.47 -0.50
N TRP A 137 -25.52 -4.61 -0.16
CA TRP A 137 -26.01 -5.92 -0.64
C TRP A 137 -27.38 -6.26 -0.04
N SER A 138 -27.65 -5.79 1.17
CA SER A 138 -28.99 -5.83 1.73
C SER A 138 -30.00 -5.06 0.85
N ALA A 139 -29.66 -3.84 0.44
CA ALA A 139 -30.51 -3.05 -0.44
C ALA A 139 -30.74 -3.70 -1.80
N ILE A 140 -29.67 -4.21 -2.44
CA ILE A 140 -29.76 -4.89 -3.75
C ILE A 140 -30.63 -6.14 -3.67
N SER A 141 -30.43 -6.97 -2.65
CA SER A 141 -31.19 -8.20 -2.50
C SER A 141 -32.68 -7.90 -2.27
N LEU A 142 -33.01 -6.85 -1.50
CA LEU A 142 -34.40 -6.44 -1.28
C LEU A 142 -35.01 -5.83 -2.56
N TYR A 143 -34.22 -5.07 -3.32
CA TYR A 143 -34.61 -4.52 -4.61
C TYR A 143 -34.97 -5.61 -5.62
N CYS A 144 -34.11 -6.62 -5.81
CA CYS A 144 -34.37 -7.72 -6.74
C CYS A 144 -35.64 -8.49 -6.36
N LEU A 145 -35.79 -8.83 -5.09
CA LEU A 145 -36.99 -9.52 -4.57
C LEU A 145 -38.26 -8.71 -4.87
N ALA A 146 -38.27 -7.45 -4.49
CA ALA A 146 -39.44 -6.60 -4.66
C ALA A 146 -39.76 -6.32 -6.12
N ARG A 147 -38.75 -6.16 -6.97
CA ARG A 147 -38.95 -5.97 -8.42
C ARG A 147 -39.62 -7.18 -9.05
N TYR A 148 -39.20 -8.39 -8.68
CA TYR A 148 -39.80 -9.64 -9.15
C TYR A 148 -41.29 -9.70 -8.79
N PHE A 149 -41.66 -9.49 -7.52
CA PHE A 149 -43.07 -9.53 -7.12
C PHE A 149 -43.90 -8.36 -7.67
N GLN A 150 -43.34 -7.16 -7.73
CA GLN A 150 -44.08 -5.97 -8.18
C GLN A 150 -44.48 -6.05 -9.66
N ARG A 151 -43.80 -6.89 -10.46
CA ARG A 151 -44.14 -7.14 -11.87
C ARG A 151 -45.56 -7.72 -12.02
N ASP A 152 -45.83 -8.81 -11.31
CA ASP A 152 -47.07 -9.60 -11.49
C ASP A 152 -48.04 -9.53 -10.30
N ALA A 153 -47.55 -9.14 -9.13
CA ALA A 153 -48.31 -9.03 -7.88
C ALA A 153 -48.04 -7.67 -7.18
N PRO A 154 -48.44 -6.54 -7.80
CA PRO A 154 -48.15 -5.22 -7.27
C PRO A 154 -48.79 -5.02 -5.89
N HIS A 155 -47.97 -4.61 -4.91
CA HIS A 155 -48.43 -4.41 -3.54
C HIS A 155 -47.60 -3.31 -2.84
N PRO A 156 -48.20 -2.48 -1.96
CA PRO A 156 -47.48 -1.39 -1.28
C PRO A 156 -46.22 -1.83 -0.50
N ILE A 157 -46.20 -3.08 -0.03
CA ILE A 157 -45.01 -3.66 0.63
C ILE A 157 -43.82 -3.73 -0.33
N TRP A 158 -44.03 -4.19 -1.56
CA TRP A 158 -42.96 -4.29 -2.56
C TRP A 158 -42.57 -2.91 -3.10
N GLU A 159 -43.54 -2.00 -3.24
CA GLU A 159 -43.23 -0.60 -3.55
C GLU A 159 -42.33 0.04 -2.49
N GLN A 160 -42.60 -0.20 -1.20
CA GLN A 160 -41.76 0.30 -0.11
C GLN A 160 -40.35 -0.33 -0.14
N CYS A 161 -40.23 -1.63 -0.46
CA CYS A 161 -38.93 -2.29 -0.64
C CYS A 161 -38.11 -1.63 -1.75
N LEU A 162 -38.72 -1.38 -2.92
CA LEU A 162 -38.09 -0.69 -4.05
C LEU A 162 -37.66 0.73 -3.68
N ARG A 163 -38.54 1.46 -2.97
CA ARG A 163 -38.24 2.82 -2.48
C ARG A 163 -37.07 2.80 -1.51
N GLY A 164 -37.07 1.92 -0.51
CA GLY A 164 -36.01 1.81 0.49
C GLY A 164 -34.65 1.57 -0.16
N ALA A 165 -34.57 0.60 -1.06
CA ALA A 165 -33.33 0.32 -1.78
C ALA A 165 -32.84 1.49 -2.65
N ARG A 166 -33.74 2.18 -3.37
CA ARG A 166 -33.38 3.40 -4.12
C ARG A 166 -32.86 4.50 -3.22
N LEU A 167 -33.49 4.71 -2.06
CA LEU A 167 -33.03 5.70 -1.08
C LEU A 167 -31.62 5.35 -0.56
N SER A 168 -31.29 4.07 -0.34
CA SER A 168 -29.97 3.64 0.13
C SER A 168 -28.81 4.06 -0.78
N PHE A 169 -29.03 4.16 -2.10
CA PHE A 169 -28.00 4.57 -3.08
C PHE A 169 -28.13 6.02 -3.55
N ARG A 170 -29.23 6.70 -3.23
CA ARG A 170 -29.50 8.08 -3.61
C ARG A 170 -28.42 9.10 -3.16
N PRO A 171 -27.63 8.91 -2.08
CA PRO A 171 -26.54 9.85 -1.75
C PRO A 171 -25.52 10.04 -2.87
N LEU A 172 -25.34 9.03 -3.74
CA LEU A 172 -24.45 9.12 -4.91
C LEU A 172 -24.91 10.13 -5.98
N HIS A 173 -26.13 10.66 -5.85
CA HIS A 173 -26.62 11.74 -6.70
C HIS A 173 -25.93 13.06 -6.38
N GLU A 174 -25.31 13.17 -5.21
CA GLU A 174 -24.73 14.41 -4.69
C GLU A 174 -23.24 14.26 -4.36
N HIS A 175 -22.80 13.13 -3.83
CA HIS A 175 -21.42 12.98 -3.35
C HIS A 175 -20.91 11.52 -3.31
N ALA A 176 -19.59 11.36 -3.35
CA ALA A 176 -18.88 10.08 -3.33
C ALA A 176 -18.62 9.56 -1.89
N TRP A 177 -19.66 9.49 -1.05
CA TRP A 177 -19.53 8.96 0.32
C TRP A 177 -20.17 7.58 0.44
N ILE A 178 -19.30 6.57 0.54
CA ILE A 178 -19.64 5.21 0.94
C ILE A 178 -18.97 4.99 2.30
N ALA A 179 -19.74 4.69 3.35
CA ALA A 179 -19.17 4.45 4.68
C ALA A 179 -18.29 3.18 4.73
N GLY A 180 -18.48 2.28 3.76
CA GLY A 180 -17.96 0.92 3.74
C GLY A 180 -16.45 0.76 3.93
N GLU A 181 -16.14 -0.20 4.81
CA GLU A 181 -14.81 -0.71 5.17
C GLU A 181 -13.87 0.29 5.87
N SER A 182 -14.31 1.51 6.17
CA SER A 182 -13.52 2.54 6.87
C SER A 182 -12.14 2.73 6.21
N ASP A 183 -11.06 2.33 6.88
CA ASP A 183 -9.67 2.37 6.41
C ASP A 183 -9.14 0.99 5.94
N ASN A 184 -10.00 -0.03 5.78
CA ASN A 184 -9.61 -1.35 5.27
C ASN A 184 -9.44 -1.31 3.73
N LEU A 185 -8.41 -0.62 3.26
CA LEU A 185 -8.19 -0.28 1.84
C LEU A 185 -8.10 -1.49 0.89
N PHE A 186 -7.75 -2.67 1.40
CA PHE A 186 -7.70 -3.90 0.59
C PHE A 186 -9.09 -4.36 0.09
N TRP A 187 -10.17 -3.91 0.74
CA TRP A 187 -11.55 -4.18 0.34
C TRP A 187 -12.27 -3.01 -0.33
N TYR A 188 -11.57 -1.91 -0.64
CA TYR A 188 -12.16 -0.72 -1.26
C TYR A 188 -12.99 -1.06 -2.52
N ASN A 189 -12.46 -1.93 -3.40
CA ASN A 189 -13.18 -2.41 -4.58
C ASN A 189 -14.52 -3.11 -4.24
N THR A 190 -14.57 -3.92 -3.18
CA THR A 190 -15.78 -4.63 -2.75
C THR A 190 -16.77 -3.71 -2.05
N ALA A 191 -16.30 -2.59 -1.47
CA ALA A 191 -17.16 -1.58 -0.87
C ALA A 191 -17.93 -0.79 -1.95
N ILE A 192 -17.33 -0.56 -3.11
CA ILE A 192 -17.95 0.24 -4.19
C ILE A 192 -18.62 -0.59 -5.28
N ALA A 193 -18.23 -1.86 -5.46
CA ALA A 193 -18.82 -2.78 -6.45
C ALA A 193 -20.35 -2.90 -6.41
N PRO A 194 -21.03 -2.93 -5.23
CA PRO A 194 -22.47 -3.06 -5.17
C PRO A 194 -23.17 -1.85 -5.80
N SER A 195 -22.61 -0.65 -5.65
CA SER A 195 -23.15 0.57 -6.26
C SER A 195 -23.22 0.44 -7.78
N LEU A 196 -22.19 -0.12 -8.44
CA LEU A 196 -22.22 -0.35 -9.89
C LEU A 196 -23.30 -1.36 -10.29
N THR A 197 -23.47 -2.43 -9.49
CA THR A 197 -24.53 -3.42 -9.69
C THR A 197 -25.92 -2.78 -9.58
N PHE A 198 -26.16 -1.97 -8.55
CA PHE A 198 -27.42 -1.27 -8.37
C PHE A 198 -27.74 -0.32 -9.52
N LEU A 199 -26.78 0.52 -9.96
CA LEU A 199 -26.98 1.43 -11.09
C LEU A 199 -27.40 0.70 -12.38
N LEU A 200 -26.89 -0.52 -12.58
CA LEU A 200 -27.25 -1.33 -13.74
C LEU A 200 -28.62 -1.99 -13.59
N LEU A 201 -28.95 -2.48 -12.39
CA LEU A 201 -30.27 -3.06 -12.10
C LEU A 201 -31.38 -2.01 -12.20
N ASP A 202 -31.22 -0.84 -11.57
CA ASP A 202 -32.24 0.22 -11.56
C ASP A 202 -32.26 1.07 -12.83
N GLY A 203 -31.17 1.07 -13.59
CA GLY A 203 -31.01 1.92 -14.78
C GLY A 203 -30.61 3.36 -14.43
N ASP A 204 -30.27 3.63 -13.17
CA ASP A 204 -29.80 4.94 -12.72
C ASP A 204 -28.45 5.29 -13.36
N ARG A 205 -28.36 6.53 -13.86
CA ARG A 205 -27.17 7.10 -14.51
C ARG A 205 -26.77 8.43 -13.91
N VAL A 206 -27.45 8.93 -12.88
CA VAL A 206 -27.11 10.22 -12.27
C VAL A 206 -25.66 10.20 -11.73
N PRO A 207 -25.21 9.17 -10.99
CA PRO A 207 -23.82 9.12 -10.50
C PRO A 207 -22.75 9.02 -11.59
N VAL A 208 -23.13 8.54 -12.78
CA VAL A 208 -22.25 8.53 -13.97
C VAL A 208 -22.15 9.94 -14.54
N LYS A 209 -23.30 10.63 -14.69
CA LYS A 209 -23.41 11.95 -15.32
C LYS A 209 -22.82 13.07 -14.45
N ASN A 210 -23.00 13.00 -13.13
CA ASN A 210 -22.49 14.01 -12.20
C ASN A 210 -21.00 13.81 -11.83
N GLY A 211 -20.39 12.69 -12.22
CA GLY A 211 -18.98 12.37 -11.95
C GLY A 211 -18.70 11.63 -10.65
N VAL A 212 -19.69 11.40 -9.77
CA VAL A 212 -19.50 10.72 -8.47
C VAL A 212 -18.95 9.30 -8.64
N LEU A 213 -19.44 8.53 -9.62
CA LEU A 213 -18.90 7.19 -9.87
C LEU A 213 -17.42 7.25 -10.29
N ARG A 214 -17.04 8.27 -11.07
CA ARG A 214 -15.64 8.47 -11.50
C ARG A 214 -14.76 8.82 -10.31
N GLU A 215 -15.26 9.58 -9.35
CA GLU A 215 -14.55 9.92 -8.10
C GLU A 215 -14.29 8.69 -7.23
N LEU A 216 -15.30 7.84 -7.00
CA LEU A 216 -15.15 6.57 -6.28
C LEU A 216 -14.11 5.66 -6.95
N LEU A 217 -14.21 5.49 -8.28
CA LEU A 217 -13.25 4.67 -9.01
C LEU A 217 -11.84 5.28 -9.02
N ARG A 218 -11.72 6.61 -8.93
CA ARG A 218 -10.41 7.28 -8.79
C ARG A 218 -9.75 6.96 -7.45
N GLY A 219 -10.53 6.77 -6.37
CA GLY A 219 -10.03 6.25 -5.10
C GLY A 219 -9.36 4.89 -5.27
N GLN A 220 -10.02 3.94 -5.95
CA GLN A 220 -9.43 2.64 -6.25
C GLN A 220 -8.14 2.78 -7.11
N GLU A 221 -8.13 3.66 -8.11
CA GLU A 221 -6.95 3.90 -8.96
C GLU A 221 -5.74 4.42 -8.16
N ALA A 222 -5.99 5.26 -7.14
CA ALA A 222 -4.92 5.75 -6.27
C ALA A 222 -4.27 4.62 -5.45
N LEU A 223 -5.00 3.56 -5.09
CA LEU A 223 -4.49 2.40 -4.35
C LEU A 223 -3.68 1.42 -5.21
N ILE A 224 -4.02 1.30 -6.51
CA ILE A 224 -3.36 0.36 -7.43
C ILE A 224 -1.88 0.73 -7.56
N SER A 225 -0.99 -0.11 -7.05
CA SER A 225 0.46 0.19 -6.94
C SER A 225 1.23 0.02 -8.25
N GLY A 226 0.68 -0.70 -9.23
CA GLY A 226 1.40 -1.11 -10.44
C GLY A 226 2.13 -2.45 -10.32
N LEU A 227 2.19 -3.05 -9.11
CA LEU A 227 2.76 -4.38 -8.88
C LEU A 227 1.95 -5.48 -9.57
N GLU A 228 2.58 -6.60 -9.88
CA GLU A 228 1.90 -7.79 -10.39
C GLU A 228 2.39 -9.02 -9.62
N PRO A 229 1.55 -9.61 -8.75
CA PRO A 229 0.17 -9.20 -8.45
C PRO A 229 0.06 -7.87 -7.69
N ASP A 230 -1.07 -7.18 -7.87
CA ASP A 230 -1.38 -5.93 -7.19
C ASP A 230 -2.35 -6.18 -6.03
N TRP A 231 -1.97 -5.80 -4.81
CA TRP A 231 -2.78 -6.09 -3.63
C TRP A 231 -4.15 -5.39 -3.68
N ALA A 232 -4.22 -4.18 -4.26
CA ALA A 232 -5.46 -3.43 -4.39
C ALA A 232 -6.44 -4.07 -5.39
N LEU A 233 -5.97 -4.99 -6.24
CA LEU A 233 -6.80 -5.71 -7.22
C LEU A 233 -7.18 -7.13 -6.76
N ASN A 234 -6.66 -7.61 -5.64
CA ASN A 234 -6.88 -8.99 -5.19
C ASN A 234 -8.37 -9.34 -5.06
N TYR A 235 -9.17 -8.41 -4.56
CA TYR A 235 -10.61 -8.60 -4.34
C TYR A 235 -11.48 -7.96 -5.43
N ALA A 236 -10.88 -7.40 -6.48
CA ALA A 236 -11.62 -6.84 -7.60
C ALA A 236 -12.16 -7.97 -8.48
N ALA A 237 -13.48 -8.15 -8.46
CA ALA A 237 -14.15 -9.14 -9.28
C ALA A 237 -14.12 -8.78 -10.78
N ILE A 238 -14.23 -9.79 -11.65
CA ILE A 238 -14.23 -9.58 -13.11
C ILE A 238 -15.43 -8.71 -13.51
N ASP A 239 -16.62 -9.06 -13.02
CA ASP A 239 -17.86 -8.33 -13.30
C ASP A 239 -17.76 -6.86 -12.89
N TYR A 240 -17.19 -6.55 -11.71
CA TYR A 240 -17.01 -5.19 -11.22
C TYR A 240 -16.22 -4.33 -12.21
N LEU A 241 -15.09 -4.84 -12.70
CA LEU A 241 -14.24 -4.13 -13.65
C LEU A 241 -14.88 -4.00 -15.03
N HIS A 242 -15.68 -4.98 -15.44
CA HIS A 242 -16.45 -4.94 -16.68
C HIS A 242 -17.60 -3.92 -16.61
N LYS A 243 -18.34 -3.90 -15.49
CA LYS A 243 -19.39 -2.91 -15.20
C LYS A 243 -18.79 -1.49 -15.16
N ALA A 244 -17.62 -1.31 -14.56
CA ALA A 244 -16.91 -0.03 -14.55
C ALA A 244 -16.52 0.41 -15.98
N ALA A 245 -15.96 -0.50 -16.79
CA ALA A 245 -15.63 -0.23 -18.19
C ALA A 245 -16.87 0.17 -19.01
N TYR A 246 -17.99 -0.54 -18.83
CA TYR A 246 -19.24 -0.28 -19.53
C TYR A 246 -19.87 1.06 -19.12
N LEU A 247 -20.01 1.32 -17.82
CA LEU A 247 -20.67 2.52 -17.29
C LEU A 247 -19.89 3.80 -17.62
N LEU A 248 -18.56 3.76 -17.57
CA LEU A 248 -17.71 4.93 -17.84
C LEU A 248 -17.18 4.99 -19.28
N GLN A 249 -17.43 3.95 -20.08
CA GLN A 249 -16.88 3.80 -21.44
C GLN A 249 -15.36 4.00 -21.47
N ASP A 250 -14.66 3.37 -20.50
CA ASP A 250 -13.24 3.58 -20.27
C ASP A 250 -12.46 2.26 -20.22
N GLY A 251 -11.54 2.11 -21.17
CA GLY A 251 -10.69 0.94 -21.33
C GLY A 251 -9.73 0.65 -20.17
N ARG A 252 -9.52 1.60 -19.25
CA ARG A 252 -8.63 1.40 -18.10
C ARG A 252 -9.06 0.27 -17.18
N TYR A 253 -10.37 0.06 -17.01
CA TYR A 253 -10.88 -0.99 -16.14
C TYR A 253 -10.67 -2.39 -16.73
N LEU A 254 -10.59 -2.49 -18.07
CA LEU A 254 -10.18 -3.72 -18.74
C LEU A 254 -8.68 -3.99 -18.57
N PHE A 255 -7.86 -2.94 -18.56
CA PHE A 255 -6.43 -3.06 -18.24
C PHE A 255 -6.23 -3.56 -16.80
N TYR A 256 -6.98 -3.03 -15.84
CA TYR A 256 -6.94 -3.56 -14.47
C TYR A 256 -7.47 -4.98 -14.36
N ARG A 257 -8.51 -5.34 -15.13
CA ARG A 257 -9.03 -6.71 -15.17
C ARG A 257 -7.98 -7.71 -15.62
N GLN A 258 -7.17 -7.35 -16.62
CA GLN A 258 -6.06 -8.22 -17.07
C GLN A 258 -4.99 -8.42 -15.99
N ARG A 259 -4.89 -7.53 -15.01
CA ARG A 259 -3.90 -7.55 -13.93
C ARG A 259 -4.39 -8.24 -12.65
N THR A 260 -5.66 -8.65 -12.57
CA THR A 260 -6.17 -9.42 -11.41
C THR A 260 -5.61 -10.84 -11.35
N GLY A 261 -5.20 -11.39 -12.50
CA GLY A 261 -4.74 -12.77 -12.64
C GLY A 261 -5.86 -13.81 -12.71
N VAL A 262 -7.14 -13.41 -12.74
CA VAL A 262 -8.28 -14.33 -12.86
C VAL A 262 -8.45 -14.74 -14.33
N ASP A 263 -8.49 -16.05 -14.62
CA ASP A 263 -8.63 -16.55 -16.00
C ASP A 263 -10.05 -16.31 -16.54
N THR A 264 -10.13 -15.61 -17.66
CA THR A 264 -11.39 -15.29 -18.36
C THR A 264 -11.66 -16.19 -19.57
N ARG A 265 -10.77 -17.16 -19.85
CA ARG A 265 -10.91 -18.12 -20.97
C ARG A 265 -11.71 -19.37 -20.59
N VAL A 266 -11.92 -19.59 -19.29
CA VAL A 266 -12.74 -20.69 -18.78
C VAL A 266 -14.22 -20.31 -18.85
N PHE A 267 -15.08 -21.32 -18.94
CA PHE A 267 -16.52 -21.13 -18.81
C PHE A 267 -16.84 -20.62 -17.40
N ARG A 268 -17.64 -19.55 -17.30
CA ARG A 268 -18.03 -18.93 -16.02
C ARG A 268 -19.53 -18.66 -16.01
N LEU A 269 -20.17 -18.91 -14.88
CA LEU A 269 -21.59 -18.59 -14.68
C LEU A 269 -21.80 -17.09 -14.57
N GLY A 270 -22.90 -16.59 -15.14
CA GLY A 270 -23.31 -15.18 -15.01
C GLY A 270 -22.50 -14.19 -15.86
N GLN A 271 -21.85 -14.66 -16.93
CA GLN A 271 -21.12 -13.80 -17.86
C GLN A 271 -22.00 -12.66 -18.39
N SER A 272 -21.68 -11.45 -17.97
CA SER A 272 -22.40 -10.22 -18.31
C SER A 272 -21.41 -9.07 -18.54
N PHE A 273 -21.86 -8.03 -19.26
CA PHE A 273 -21.04 -6.84 -19.57
C PHE A 273 -19.70 -7.19 -20.22
N TRP A 274 -19.68 -8.17 -21.14
CA TRP A 274 -18.50 -8.40 -21.97
C TRP A 274 -18.17 -7.14 -22.76
N PRO A 275 -16.89 -6.74 -22.90
CA PRO A 275 -16.55 -5.43 -23.44
C PRO A 275 -16.97 -5.30 -24.90
N GLU A 276 -17.54 -4.14 -25.23
CA GLU A 276 -17.90 -3.77 -26.59
C GLU A 276 -16.63 -3.72 -27.48
N PRO A 277 -16.72 -3.98 -28.80
CA PRO A 277 -15.55 -4.09 -29.66
C PRO A 277 -14.60 -2.88 -29.64
N HIS A 278 -15.10 -1.65 -29.43
CA HIS A 278 -14.29 -0.43 -29.35
C HIS A 278 -13.59 -0.24 -27.99
N LEU A 279 -14.08 -0.85 -26.91
CA LEU A 279 -13.46 -0.76 -25.58
C LEU A 279 -12.25 -1.71 -25.50
N LYS A 280 -11.05 -1.14 -25.65
CA LYS A 280 -9.78 -1.87 -25.52
C LYS A 280 -9.08 -1.53 -24.21
N PRO A 281 -8.30 -2.46 -23.62
CA PRO A 281 -7.46 -2.16 -22.46
C PRO A 281 -6.52 -0.97 -22.69
N VAL A 282 -6.51 0.00 -21.78
CA VAL A 282 -5.63 1.19 -21.83
C VAL A 282 -4.93 1.39 -20.49
N PRO A 283 -3.59 1.54 -20.44
CA PRO A 283 -2.89 1.83 -19.18
C PRO A 283 -3.21 3.25 -18.66
N PRO A 284 -3.27 3.46 -17.33
CA PRO A 284 -3.67 4.74 -16.71
C PRO A 284 -2.54 5.78 -16.74
N ARG A 285 -2.09 6.17 -17.93
CA ARG A 285 -0.99 7.13 -18.11
C ARG A 285 -1.32 8.53 -17.61
N ASP A 286 -2.60 8.85 -17.46
CA ASP A 286 -3.07 10.10 -16.85
C ASP A 286 -2.70 10.21 -15.36
N LEU A 287 -2.36 9.11 -14.67
CA LEU A 287 -1.95 9.17 -13.26
C LEU A 287 -0.44 9.40 -13.08
N VAL A 288 0.35 9.27 -14.14
CA VAL A 288 1.81 9.34 -14.07
C VAL A 288 2.28 10.78 -13.91
N GLY A 289 3.24 11.00 -13.01
CA GLY A 289 3.89 12.29 -12.83
C GLY A 289 3.05 13.32 -12.07
N ARG A 290 2.02 12.90 -11.33
CA ARG A 290 1.16 13.77 -10.50
C ARG A 290 0.65 13.05 -9.26
N TRP A 291 0.21 13.82 -8.27
CA TRP A 291 -0.51 13.31 -7.12
C TRP A 291 -1.97 13.02 -7.46
N THR A 292 -2.48 11.87 -7.00
CA THR A 292 -3.91 11.52 -7.01
C THR A 292 -4.36 11.40 -5.57
N VAL A 293 -5.26 12.29 -5.13
CA VAL A 293 -5.72 12.36 -3.73
C VAL A 293 -7.21 12.01 -3.69
N HIS A 294 -7.59 11.09 -2.81
CA HIS A 294 -8.98 10.80 -2.49
C HIS A 294 -9.41 11.65 -1.29
N GLN A 295 -10.05 12.78 -1.57
CA GLN A 295 -10.50 13.73 -0.55
C GLN A 295 -11.69 13.20 0.22
N LEU A 296 -11.91 13.70 1.44
CA LEU A 296 -13.18 13.49 2.13
C LEU A 296 -14.27 14.26 1.37
N PRO A 297 -15.39 13.63 0.97
CA PRO A 297 -16.50 14.37 0.42
C PRO A 297 -17.07 15.32 1.49
N LEU A 298 -17.63 16.45 1.07
CA LEU A 298 -18.15 17.50 1.96
C LEU A 298 -18.98 16.97 3.16
N PRO A 299 -19.96 16.05 2.99
CA PRO A 299 -20.69 15.53 4.14
C PRO A 299 -19.84 14.68 5.09
N ALA A 300 -18.90 13.86 4.57
CA ALA A 300 -17.99 13.09 5.42
C ALA A 300 -17.04 13.99 6.21
N TRP A 301 -16.54 15.06 5.59
CA TRP A 301 -15.73 16.07 6.26
C TRP A 301 -16.50 16.79 7.38
N ARG A 302 -17.76 17.18 7.13
CA ARG A 302 -18.63 17.80 8.14
C ARG A 302 -18.89 16.87 9.32
N ASP A 303 -19.19 15.60 9.03
CA ASP A 303 -19.44 14.58 10.05
C ASP A 303 -18.18 14.30 10.88
N ARG A 304 -17.02 14.17 10.22
CA ARG A 304 -15.73 13.95 10.87
C ARG A 304 -15.33 15.10 11.79
N ALA A 305 -15.72 16.34 11.45
CA ALA A 305 -15.49 17.53 12.26
C ALA A 305 -14.03 17.68 12.74
N ASN A 306 -13.06 17.33 11.88
CA ASN A 306 -11.64 17.29 12.23
C ASN A 306 -10.98 18.67 12.46
N GLY A 307 -11.70 19.76 12.17
CA GLY A 307 -11.20 21.14 12.32
C GLY A 307 -10.29 21.61 11.20
N PHE A 308 -10.11 20.83 10.14
CA PHE A 308 -9.36 21.21 8.94
C PHE A 308 -10.29 21.81 7.89
N THR A 309 -9.72 22.48 6.88
CA THR A 309 -10.52 22.84 5.70
C THR A 309 -10.85 21.59 4.87
N LEU A 310 -11.85 21.70 3.98
CA LEU A 310 -12.24 20.59 3.12
C LEU A 310 -11.08 20.10 2.24
N ASP A 311 -10.31 21.03 1.65
CA ASP A 311 -9.18 20.70 0.75
C ASP A 311 -7.99 20.02 1.46
N GLU A 312 -7.92 20.18 2.79
CA GLU A 312 -6.89 19.57 3.64
C GLU A 312 -7.30 18.18 4.14
N SER A 313 -8.57 17.79 4.02
CA SER A 313 -9.11 16.54 4.57
C SER A 313 -9.18 15.46 3.52
N PHE A 314 -8.40 14.39 3.70
CA PHE A 314 -8.25 13.32 2.72
C PHE A 314 -8.21 11.92 3.37
N TYR A 315 -8.69 10.91 2.64
CA TYR A 315 -8.58 9.52 3.06
C TYR A 315 -7.15 9.01 2.84
N PHE A 316 -6.68 9.12 1.60
CA PHE A 316 -5.37 8.67 1.15
C PHE A 316 -4.98 9.36 -0.16
N GLY A 317 -3.71 9.25 -0.54
CA GLY A 317 -3.22 9.79 -1.80
C GLY A 317 -1.97 9.07 -2.30
N SER A 318 -1.76 9.09 -3.61
CA SER A 318 -0.59 8.45 -4.22
C SER A 318 0.07 9.26 -5.34
N PHE A 319 1.35 9.00 -5.53
CA PHE A 319 2.16 9.45 -6.66
C PHE A 319 2.77 8.24 -7.36
N ARG A 320 2.93 8.31 -8.68
CA ARG A 320 3.65 7.30 -9.48
C ARG A 320 4.42 7.91 -10.63
N SER A 321 5.58 7.34 -10.94
CA SER A 321 6.40 7.73 -12.11
C SER A 321 6.20 6.85 -13.35
N THR A 322 5.59 5.68 -13.19
CA THR A 322 5.22 4.74 -14.27
C THR A 322 3.83 4.17 -14.02
N PRO A 323 3.14 3.65 -15.07
CA PRO A 323 1.85 2.98 -14.88
C PRO A 323 1.99 1.56 -14.30
N ASP A 324 3.21 1.03 -14.22
CA ASP A 324 3.55 -0.33 -13.77
C ASP A 324 4.55 -0.32 -12.58
N ALA A 325 5.02 -1.50 -12.19
CA ALA A 325 5.95 -1.72 -11.08
C ALA A 325 7.36 -1.13 -11.26
N SER A 326 7.76 -0.72 -12.46
CA SER A 326 9.17 -0.41 -12.78
C SER A 326 9.67 0.91 -12.19
N GLY A 327 8.76 1.84 -11.91
CA GLY A 327 9.07 3.16 -11.40
C GLY A 327 8.72 3.33 -9.92
N ASP A 328 8.85 4.56 -9.50
CA ASP A 328 8.53 5.06 -8.17
C ASP A 328 7.03 5.05 -7.90
N PHE A 329 6.65 4.75 -6.65
CA PHE A 329 5.30 4.83 -6.14
C PHE A 329 5.33 5.31 -4.69
N ILE A 330 4.43 6.21 -4.33
CA ILE A 330 4.21 6.66 -2.94
C ILE A 330 2.73 6.50 -2.66
N LEU A 331 2.37 5.90 -1.53
CA LEU A 331 1.02 5.87 -1.00
C LEU A 331 1.07 6.38 0.45
N ILE A 332 0.20 7.34 0.76
CA ILE A 332 0.02 7.93 2.09
C ILE A 332 -1.44 7.81 2.51
N ASP A 333 -1.70 7.71 3.79
CA ASP A 333 -3.04 7.92 4.37
C ASP A 333 -3.16 9.30 5.04
N GLY A 334 -4.39 9.71 5.32
CA GLY A 334 -4.71 10.91 6.11
C GLY A 334 -5.82 10.69 7.11
N PHE A 335 -6.38 9.48 7.17
CA PHE A 335 -7.62 9.16 7.86
C PHE A 335 -7.51 7.80 8.57
N ASN A 336 -7.68 7.81 9.89
CA ASN A 336 -7.89 6.61 10.68
C ASN A 336 -9.39 6.30 10.78
N GLY A 337 -9.78 5.13 10.31
CA GLY A 337 -11.17 4.69 10.25
C GLY A 337 -11.66 3.96 11.50
N GLU A 338 -10.83 3.87 12.54
CA GLU A 338 -11.13 3.22 13.84
C GLU A 338 -11.60 1.77 13.67
N SER A 339 -11.01 1.07 12.69
CA SER A 339 -11.38 -0.29 12.33
C SER A 339 -10.30 -1.31 12.73
N ARG A 340 -10.08 -2.33 11.92
CA ARG A 340 -9.23 -3.49 12.21
C ARG A 340 -7.73 -3.21 12.05
N ASN A 341 -7.37 -2.08 11.47
CA ASN A 341 -5.99 -1.70 11.24
C ASN A 341 -5.31 -1.23 12.54
N PRO A 342 -3.98 -1.39 12.68
CA PRO A 342 -3.25 -0.78 13.78
C PRO A 342 -3.41 0.75 13.73
N TYR A 343 -3.25 1.42 14.87
CA TYR A 343 -3.27 2.89 14.93
C TYR A 343 -2.31 3.52 13.90
N HIS A 344 -2.80 4.52 13.18
CA HIS A 344 -2.07 5.25 12.15
C HIS A 344 -2.66 6.64 11.94
N THR A 345 -1.77 7.60 11.71
CA THR A 345 -2.13 8.97 11.36
C THR A 345 -1.02 9.52 10.47
N PHE A 346 -1.28 9.74 9.18
CA PHE A 346 -0.28 10.13 8.18
C PHE A 346 0.88 9.12 8.00
N ALA A 347 0.55 7.84 7.91
CA ALA A 347 1.51 6.81 7.58
C ALA A 347 1.90 6.86 6.09
N ILE A 348 3.17 6.53 5.82
CA ILE A 348 3.61 6.18 4.46
C ILE A 348 3.26 4.71 4.24
N LEU A 349 2.08 4.45 3.67
CA LEU A 349 1.57 3.09 3.45
C LEU A 349 2.40 2.28 2.45
N GLU A 350 2.97 2.92 1.43
CA GLU A 350 3.91 2.28 0.51
C GLU A 350 4.89 3.32 -0.02
N LEU A 351 6.19 2.98 -0.05
CA LEU A 351 7.21 3.79 -0.73
C LEU A 351 8.08 2.87 -1.58
N ARG A 352 8.01 3.08 -2.89
CA ARG A 352 8.80 2.40 -3.92
C ARG A 352 9.70 3.41 -4.61
N LEU A 353 10.98 3.04 -4.74
CA LEU A 353 12.03 3.86 -5.34
C LEU A 353 12.75 3.05 -6.42
N ALA A 354 12.72 3.55 -7.65
CA ALA A 354 13.28 2.89 -8.84
C ALA A 354 12.81 1.43 -8.96
N GLY A 355 11.53 1.16 -8.73
CA GLY A 355 10.96 -0.19 -8.80
C GLY A 355 11.15 -1.07 -7.55
N ASN A 356 11.91 -0.62 -6.54
CA ASN A 356 12.12 -1.34 -5.28
C ASN A 356 11.22 -0.81 -4.16
N THR A 357 10.26 -1.60 -3.67
CA THR A 357 9.42 -1.23 -2.53
C THR A 357 10.25 -1.29 -1.25
N LEU A 358 10.51 -0.14 -0.64
CA LEU A 358 11.31 0.01 0.57
C LEU A 358 10.44 -0.10 1.84
N LEU A 359 9.27 0.56 1.82
CA LEU A 359 8.33 0.61 2.94
C LEU A 359 6.98 0.08 2.50
N LYS A 360 6.32 -0.70 3.37
CA LYS A 360 4.93 -1.10 3.16
C LYS A 360 4.21 -1.39 4.48
N GLY A 361 3.07 -0.76 4.69
CA GLY A 361 2.20 -0.94 5.85
C GLY A 361 1.96 0.33 6.67
N TYR A 362 1.14 0.22 7.71
CA TYR A 362 0.63 1.34 8.50
C TYR A 362 1.64 1.88 9.54
N ARG A 363 2.73 1.15 9.81
CA ARG A 363 3.68 1.53 10.87
C ARG A 363 4.90 2.27 10.32
N ASN A 364 4.66 3.21 9.40
CA ASN A 364 5.65 4.13 8.83
C ASN A 364 5.34 5.57 9.27
N GLN A 365 5.41 5.84 10.58
CA GLN A 365 4.88 7.04 11.24
C GLN A 365 5.68 7.43 12.48
N VAL A 366 5.33 8.55 13.12
CA VAL A 366 5.93 9.00 14.38
C VAL A 366 4.93 8.82 15.53
N LEU A 367 5.39 8.26 16.65
CA LEU A 367 4.64 8.19 17.90
C LEU A 367 5.41 8.90 19.00
N THR A 368 4.68 9.49 19.93
CA THR A 368 5.25 10.29 21.02
C THR A 368 4.62 9.91 22.35
N ARG A 369 5.45 9.94 23.41
CA ARG A 369 5.04 9.63 24.79
C ARG A 369 5.74 10.59 25.74
N ALA A 370 5.05 10.99 26.79
CA ALA A 370 5.63 11.75 27.89
C ALA A 370 5.60 10.86 29.13
N ASP A 371 6.76 10.64 29.75
CA ASP A 371 6.86 9.91 31.02
C ASP A 371 6.24 8.49 30.97
N GLY A 372 6.33 7.85 29.79
CA GLY A 372 5.77 6.52 29.54
C GLY A 372 4.26 6.49 29.23
N LEU A 373 3.59 7.64 29.17
CA LEU A 373 2.15 7.79 28.92
C LEU A 373 1.87 8.27 27.49
N VAL A 374 0.64 8.01 27.03
CA VAL A 374 0.06 8.54 25.78
C VAL A 374 -1.13 9.43 26.17
N GLU A 375 -1.39 10.50 25.42
CA GLU A 375 -2.57 11.34 25.68
C GLU A 375 -3.89 10.55 25.51
N PRO A 376 -4.92 10.80 26.34
CA PRO A 376 -6.22 10.13 26.22
C PRO A 376 -6.92 10.36 24.88
N ARG A 377 -6.70 11.54 24.26
CA ARG A 377 -7.25 11.88 22.95
C ARG A 377 -6.23 11.51 21.87
N VAL A 378 -6.61 10.54 21.06
CA VAL A 378 -5.79 10.02 19.97
C VAL A 378 -6.05 10.82 18.68
N ALA A 379 -5.01 11.11 17.91
CA ALA A 379 -5.14 11.82 16.65
C ALA A 379 -5.63 10.87 15.55
N LEU A 380 -6.77 11.17 14.93
CA LEU A 380 -7.35 10.29 13.91
C LEU A 380 -7.18 10.81 12.48
N ASP A 381 -6.72 12.06 12.32
CA ASP A 381 -6.67 12.73 11.02
C ASP A 381 -5.38 13.51 10.81
N ALA A 382 -5.00 13.65 9.54
CA ALA A 382 -3.91 14.50 9.09
C ALA A 382 -4.42 15.57 8.11
N ALA A 383 -3.91 16.79 8.26
CA ALA A 383 -4.20 17.90 7.37
C ALA A 383 -3.19 17.92 6.21
N LEU A 384 -3.64 17.70 4.98
CA LEU A 384 -2.82 17.80 3.78
C LEU A 384 -2.48 19.25 3.45
N ARG A 385 -1.28 19.70 3.82
CA ARG A 385 -0.83 21.09 3.61
C ARG A 385 -0.28 21.35 2.22
N TYR A 386 0.32 20.34 1.60
CA TYR A 386 0.93 20.49 0.28
C TYR A 386 1.15 19.15 -0.39
N ARG A 387 1.06 19.15 -1.72
CA ARG A 387 1.31 18.02 -2.61
C ARG A 387 1.57 18.58 -4.00
N ASP A 388 2.73 18.28 -4.56
CA ASP A 388 3.06 18.67 -5.92
C ASP A 388 4.21 17.83 -6.50
N VAL A 389 4.42 17.97 -7.80
CA VAL A 389 5.61 17.51 -8.52
C VAL A 389 6.26 18.72 -9.19
N VAL A 390 7.53 18.98 -8.87
CA VAL A 390 8.34 20.03 -9.48
C VAL A 390 9.56 19.37 -10.09
N GLY A 391 9.70 19.47 -11.41
CA GLY A 391 10.74 18.76 -12.17
C GLY A 391 10.71 17.27 -11.91
N GLU A 392 11.82 16.73 -11.41
CA GLU A 392 11.95 15.30 -11.08
C GLU A 392 11.61 14.98 -9.62
N THR A 393 11.09 15.92 -8.84
CA THR A 393 10.84 15.74 -7.41
C THR A 393 9.34 15.78 -7.10
N ALA A 394 8.81 14.67 -6.57
CA ALA A 394 7.48 14.61 -5.99
C ALA A 394 7.55 14.90 -4.49
N ALA A 395 6.72 15.80 -3.99
CA ALA A 395 6.71 16.18 -2.59
C ALA A 395 5.30 16.25 -2.00
N VAL A 396 5.19 15.92 -0.72
CA VAL A 396 3.95 16.02 0.07
C VAL A 396 4.26 16.45 1.50
N VAL A 397 3.38 17.27 2.06
CA VAL A 397 3.43 17.72 3.46
C VAL A 397 2.05 17.57 4.07
N ALA A 398 2.00 16.90 5.20
CA ALA A 398 0.84 16.90 6.05
C ALA A 398 1.22 17.12 7.52
N GLU A 399 0.22 17.51 8.30
CA GLU A 399 0.34 17.80 9.72
C GLU A 399 -0.67 16.97 10.50
N VAL A 400 -0.26 16.48 11.65
CA VAL A 400 -1.09 15.87 12.68
C VAL A 400 -1.03 16.80 13.90
N PRO A 401 -1.85 17.87 13.95
CA PRO A 401 -1.72 18.90 14.97
C PRO A 401 -1.95 18.36 16.38
N ASN A 402 -2.71 17.29 16.53
CA ASN A 402 -3.05 16.69 17.81
C ASN A 402 -2.30 15.38 18.08
N ALA A 403 -1.14 15.14 17.43
CA ALA A 403 -0.30 13.99 17.78
C ALA A 403 0.07 14.04 19.27
N ALA A 404 0.21 12.90 19.94
CA ALA A 404 0.34 12.87 21.41
C ALA A 404 1.46 13.81 21.91
N TYR A 405 1.14 14.75 22.79
CA TYR A 405 2.07 15.72 23.37
C TYR A 405 2.84 16.61 22.36
N SER A 406 2.51 16.60 21.07
CA SER A 406 3.26 17.34 20.05
C SER A 406 2.46 17.66 18.78
N HIS A 407 2.70 18.80 18.16
CA HIS A 407 2.30 19.03 16.78
C HIS A 407 3.32 18.33 15.88
N TRP A 408 2.88 17.37 15.09
CA TRP A 408 3.75 16.66 14.17
C TRP A 408 3.50 17.11 12.73
N ARG A 409 4.53 17.60 12.06
CA ARG A 409 4.53 17.86 10.62
C ARG A 409 5.52 16.92 9.95
N ARG A 410 5.12 16.29 8.86
CA ARG A 410 6.04 15.52 8.01
C ARG A 410 6.10 16.10 6.61
N THR A 411 7.33 16.26 6.10
CA THR A 411 7.61 16.57 4.71
C THR A 411 8.32 15.37 4.07
N LEU A 412 7.73 14.82 3.02
CA LEU A 412 8.35 13.79 2.17
C LEU A 412 8.68 14.42 0.82
N ALA A 413 9.94 14.33 0.40
CA ALA A 413 10.39 14.75 -0.92
C ALA A 413 11.17 13.61 -1.59
N GLN A 414 10.68 13.11 -2.71
CA GLN A 414 11.27 12.02 -3.47
C GLN A 414 11.72 12.50 -4.84
N ARG A 415 13.04 12.45 -5.08
CA ARG A 415 13.59 12.66 -6.41
C ARG A 415 13.52 11.34 -7.17
N VAL A 416 12.75 11.34 -8.25
CA VAL A 416 12.33 10.14 -8.97
C VAL A 416 13.54 9.26 -9.33
N GLY A 417 13.46 7.99 -8.92
CA GLY A 417 14.46 6.96 -9.20
C GLY A 417 15.79 7.13 -8.46
N ARG A 418 15.93 8.09 -7.55
CA ARG A 418 17.22 8.42 -6.92
C ARG A 418 17.21 8.29 -5.39
N TYR A 419 16.37 9.07 -4.70
CA TYR A 419 16.28 9.04 -3.24
C TYR A 419 14.96 9.64 -2.76
N ALA A 420 14.58 9.34 -1.52
CA ALA A 420 13.54 10.03 -0.78
C ALA A 420 14.08 10.60 0.53
N LEU A 421 13.67 11.81 0.89
CA LEU A 421 13.99 12.46 2.15
C LEU A 421 12.68 12.63 2.94
N VAL A 422 12.63 12.06 4.13
CA VAL A 422 11.55 12.25 5.11
C VAL A 422 12.07 13.17 6.21
N VAL A 423 11.33 14.25 6.46
CA VAL A 423 11.65 15.23 7.51
C VAL A 423 10.45 15.31 8.45
N ASP A 424 10.65 14.85 9.69
CA ASP A 424 9.67 14.92 10.76
C ASP A 424 10.00 16.11 11.67
N ASP A 425 9.08 17.07 11.77
CA ASP A 425 9.22 18.32 12.50
C ASP A 425 8.17 18.36 13.61
N LEU A 426 8.62 18.31 14.85
CA LEU A 426 7.78 18.24 16.04
C LEU A 426 7.89 19.53 16.83
N THR A 427 6.74 20.06 17.26
CA THR A 427 6.66 21.10 18.29
C THR A 427 5.94 20.54 19.50
N PHE A 428 6.61 20.46 20.65
CA PHE A 428 6.05 19.83 21.84
C PHE A 428 5.00 20.73 22.51
N ARG A 429 3.92 20.13 22.99
CA ARG A 429 2.82 20.80 23.72
C ARG A 429 2.87 20.57 25.23
N THR A 430 3.96 19.96 25.72
CA THR A 430 4.14 19.67 27.14
C THR A 430 5.60 19.86 27.51
N HIS A 431 5.83 20.16 28.78
CA HIS A 431 7.11 19.94 29.42
C HIS A 431 7.20 18.49 29.90
N SER A 432 8.36 17.84 29.72
CA SER A 432 8.65 16.52 30.27
C SER A 432 10.17 16.33 30.36
N GLU A 433 10.65 15.71 31.43
CA GLU A 433 12.05 15.30 31.56
C GLU A 433 12.35 14.01 30.79
N ASN A 434 11.31 13.24 30.43
CA ASN A 434 11.41 11.96 29.75
C ASN A 434 10.40 11.86 28.61
N LEU A 435 10.59 12.70 27.58
CA LEU A 435 9.84 12.56 26.35
C LEU A 435 10.47 11.49 25.47
N THR A 436 9.64 10.61 24.92
CA THR A 436 10.02 9.61 23.91
C THR A 436 9.43 9.98 22.55
N VAL A 437 10.25 9.97 21.51
CA VAL A 437 9.84 10.07 20.10
C VAL A 437 10.25 8.79 19.39
N GLN A 438 9.28 8.02 18.93
CA GLN A 438 9.48 6.79 18.15
C GLN A 438 9.21 7.07 16.68
N THR A 439 10.20 6.81 15.83
CA THR A 439 10.01 6.72 14.37
C THR A 439 9.93 5.25 13.99
N LEU A 440 8.79 4.85 13.46
CA LEU A 440 8.50 3.47 13.06
C LEU A 440 8.75 3.29 11.56
N TRP A 441 9.37 2.17 11.21
CA TRP A 441 9.61 1.75 9.82
C TRP A 441 9.18 0.30 9.61
N GLU A 442 8.19 0.10 8.74
CA GLU A 442 7.77 -1.21 8.24
C GLU A 442 8.51 -1.49 6.92
N ALA A 443 9.81 -1.72 7.06
CA ALA A 443 10.74 -1.92 5.95
C ALA A 443 10.61 -3.35 5.38
N VAL A 444 10.37 -3.49 4.07
CA VAL A 444 10.07 -4.78 3.45
C VAL A 444 11.27 -5.73 3.52
N GLY A 445 11.20 -6.73 4.41
CA GLY A 445 12.34 -7.61 4.70
C GLY A 445 13.53 -6.89 5.33
N GLY A 446 13.30 -5.68 5.86
CA GLY A 446 14.35 -4.83 6.39
C GLY A 446 14.93 -5.35 7.70
N ARG A 447 16.21 -5.08 7.93
CA ARG A 447 16.92 -5.41 9.17
C ARG A 447 17.69 -4.21 9.70
N TRP A 448 17.74 -4.11 11.02
CA TRP A 448 18.59 -3.13 11.70
C TRP A 448 20.03 -3.63 11.73
N GLU A 449 20.97 -2.77 11.33
CA GLU A 449 22.42 -3.01 11.40
C GLU A 449 23.03 -2.05 12.42
N PRO A 450 23.22 -2.48 13.70
CA PRO A 450 23.65 -1.60 14.78
C PRO A 450 24.99 -0.91 14.51
N GLY A 451 25.97 -1.65 13.98
CA GLY A 451 27.33 -1.12 13.75
C GLY A 451 27.39 0.01 12.72
N GLU A 452 26.40 0.08 11.83
CA GLU A 452 26.29 1.12 10.80
C GLU A 452 25.18 2.14 11.08
N HIS A 453 24.41 1.93 12.13
CA HIS A 453 23.20 2.69 12.45
C HIS A 453 22.27 2.86 11.24
N THR A 454 21.96 1.77 10.56
CA THR A 454 21.12 1.79 9.34
C THR A 454 20.11 0.66 9.32
N ILE A 455 18.99 0.93 8.67
CA ILE A 455 18.05 -0.11 8.26
C ILE A 455 18.44 -0.53 6.85
N ARG A 456 18.85 -1.78 6.68
CA ARG A 456 19.09 -2.37 5.35
C ARG A 456 17.82 -3.03 4.86
N VAL A 457 17.42 -2.68 3.64
CA VAL A 457 16.29 -3.28 2.94
C VAL A 457 16.85 -4.11 1.79
N PRO A 458 16.54 -5.41 1.71
CA PRO A 458 16.95 -6.23 0.59
C PRO A 458 16.34 -5.66 -0.70
N VAL A 459 17.19 -5.36 -1.68
CA VAL A 459 16.73 -5.10 -3.04
C VAL A 459 16.72 -6.46 -3.72
N PRO A 460 15.54 -7.01 -4.06
CA PRO A 460 15.52 -8.25 -4.83
C PRO A 460 16.25 -7.99 -6.15
N ALA A 461 17.06 -8.96 -6.61
CA ALA A 461 17.83 -8.82 -7.86
C ALA A 461 16.93 -8.56 -9.09
N THR A 462 15.61 -8.62 -8.94
CA THR A 462 14.56 -8.49 -9.95
C THR A 462 14.30 -7.07 -10.46
N VAL A 463 14.79 -6.03 -9.79
CA VAL A 463 14.66 -4.65 -10.30
C VAL A 463 15.73 -4.37 -11.36
N LEU A 464 15.26 -4.10 -12.58
CA LEU A 464 16.14 -3.87 -13.72
C LEU A 464 16.40 -2.38 -13.93
N PRO A 465 17.62 -2.00 -14.35
CA PRO A 465 17.89 -0.63 -14.77
C PRO A 465 16.96 -0.19 -15.92
N LYS A 466 16.75 1.13 -16.03
CA LYS A 466 15.93 1.72 -17.10
C LYS A 466 16.36 1.20 -18.48
N GLY A 467 15.38 0.77 -19.28
CA GLY A 467 15.58 0.26 -20.64
C GLY A 467 15.85 -1.24 -20.72
N TRP A 468 16.05 -1.93 -19.59
CA TRP A 468 16.07 -3.38 -19.56
C TRP A 468 14.65 -3.95 -19.63
N GLN A 469 14.53 -5.19 -20.10
CA GLN A 469 13.28 -5.93 -20.14
C GLN A 469 13.38 -7.19 -19.29
N ARG A 470 12.37 -7.44 -18.44
CA ARG A 470 12.25 -8.67 -17.66
C ARG A 470 11.24 -9.60 -18.32
N LEU A 471 11.55 -10.90 -18.34
CA LEU A 471 10.66 -11.98 -18.79
C LEU A 471 10.51 -13.00 -17.64
N PRO A 472 9.50 -12.84 -16.76
CA PRO A 472 9.35 -13.67 -15.57
C PRO A 472 8.99 -15.12 -15.91
N ALA A 473 9.63 -16.08 -15.24
CA ALA A 473 9.41 -17.50 -15.48
C ALA A 473 7.96 -17.93 -15.23
N LEU A 474 7.34 -17.38 -14.19
CA LEU A 474 5.95 -17.65 -13.84
C LEU A 474 4.93 -17.24 -14.91
N LYS A 475 5.29 -16.32 -15.81
CA LYS A 475 4.42 -15.89 -16.92
C LYS A 475 4.64 -16.67 -18.22
N MET A 476 5.59 -17.61 -18.22
CA MET A 476 6.00 -18.32 -19.43
C MET A 476 5.58 -19.79 -19.39
N ARG A 477 5.46 -20.38 -20.58
CA ARG A 477 5.32 -21.83 -20.72
C ARG A 477 6.66 -22.47 -20.34
N ILE A 478 6.61 -23.40 -19.40
CA ILE A 478 7.76 -24.18 -18.95
C ILE A 478 7.43 -25.66 -19.12
N VAL A 479 8.37 -26.40 -19.69
CA VAL A 479 8.33 -27.86 -19.74
C VAL A 479 9.56 -28.41 -19.01
N THR A 480 9.45 -29.60 -18.44
CA THR A 480 10.55 -30.24 -17.70
C THR A 480 10.85 -31.63 -18.24
N GLU A 481 12.06 -32.09 -17.98
CA GLU A 481 12.47 -33.49 -18.12
C GLU A 481 13.16 -33.92 -16.82
N PRO A 482 12.68 -34.97 -16.14
CA PRO A 482 11.42 -35.68 -16.39
C PRO A 482 10.17 -34.79 -16.40
N ALA A 483 9.19 -35.16 -17.21
CA ALA A 483 7.89 -34.49 -17.26
C ALA A 483 7.00 -34.97 -16.10
N GLY A 484 6.30 -34.05 -15.44
CA GLY A 484 5.38 -34.35 -14.34
C GLY A 484 5.02 -33.09 -13.54
N GLU A 485 3.79 -33.00 -13.01
CA GLU A 485 3.37 -31.84 -12.20
C GLU A 485 4.16 -31.75 -10.88
N GLU A 486 4.62 -32.89 -10.37
CA GLU A 486 5.48 -32.99 -9.20
C GLU A 486 6.89 -32.44 -9.44
N MET A 487 7.34 -32.38 -10.70
CA MET A 487 8.68 -31.93 -11.08
C MET A 487 8.79 -30.41 -11.17
N LEU A 488 7.69 -29.71 -11.43
CA LEU A 488 7.66 -28.26 -11.58
C LEU A 488 6.75 -27.61 -10.56
N ALA A 489 7.32 -26.96 -9.54
CA ALA A 489 6.56 -26.13 -8.63
C ALA A 489 6.60 -24.66 -9.06
N ARG A 490 5.43 -24.02 -9.20
CA ARG A 490 5.31 -22.57 -9.38
C ARG A 490 5.14 -21.92 -8.00
N LEU A 491 6.15 -21.18 -7.56
CA LEU A 491 6.17 -20.58 -6.23
C LEU A 491 5.93 -19.06 -6.35
N ASP A 492 4.66 -18.68 -6.40
CA ASP A 492 4.25 -17.26 -6.60
C ASP A 492 4.80 -16.32 -5.52
N THR A 493 4.94 -16.80 -4.29
CA THR A 493 5.49 -16.01 -3.17
C THR A 493 6.99 -15.74 -3.32
N LEU A 494 7.70 -16.57 -4.08
CA LEU A 494 9.13 -16.46 -4.33
C LEU A 494 9.45 -15.95 -5.74
N ASP A 495 8.44 -15.71 -6.57
CA ASP A 495 8.55 -15.29 -7.98
C ASP A 495 9.46 -16.22 -8.81
N ILE A 496 9.38 -17.54 -8.59
CA ILE A 496 10.17 -18.54 -9.32
C ILE A 496 9.36 -19.75 -9.81
N ALA A 497 9.83 -20.32 -10.91
CA ALA A 497 9.58 -21.71 -11.25
C ALA A 497 10.70 -22.59 -10.67
N LEU A 498 10.33 -23.64 -9.94
CA LEU A 498 11.26 -24.55 -9.28
C LEU A 498 11.19 -25.94 -9.92
N LEU A 499 12.30 -26.38 -10.51
CA LEU A 499 12.50 -27.76 -10.93
C LEU A 499 12.94 -28.58 -9.71
N ARG A 500 12.13 -29.54 -9.31
CA ARG A 500 12.39 -30.43 -8.18
C ARG A 500 13.31 -31.62 -8.54
N ALA A 501 14.44 -31.33 -9.18
CA ALA A 501 15.42 -32.33 -9.59
C ALA A 501 16.08 -33.04 -8.40
N ARG A 502 16.20 -34.37 -8.48
CA ARG A 502 16.91 -35.19 -7.48
C ARG A 502 18.26 -35.72 -7.98
N GLU A 503 18.45 -35.75 -9.29
CA GLU A 503 19.67 -36.22 -9.94
C GLU A 503 20.11 -35.26 -11.06
N PRO A 504 21.42 -35.19 -11.36
CA PRO A 504 21.93 -34.50 -12.56
C PRO A 504 21.30 -35.04 -13.85
N GLY A 505 21.13 -34.17 -14.84
CA GLY A 505 20.51 -34.52 -16.13
C GLY A 505 19.08 -34.01 -16.29
N ALA A 506 18.38 -33.71 -15.18
CA ALA A 506 17.08 -33.08 -15.22
C ALA A 506 17.17 -31.62 -15.70
N TRP A 507 16.17 -31.16 -16.46
CA TRP A 507 16.13 -29.79 -16.98
C TRP A 507 14.72 -29.20 -16.99
N MET A 508 14.66 -27.87 -16.98
CA MET A 508 13.46 -27.09 -17.33
C MET A 508 13.74 -26.22 -18.55
N GLU A 509 12.76 -26.06 -19.44
CA GLU A 509 12.87 -25.22 -20.63
C GLU A 509 11.73 -24.21 -20.66
N LEU A 510 12.10 -22.94 -20.64
CA LEU A 510 11.23 -21.78 -20.67
C LEU A 510 11.10 -21.26 -22.10
N THR A 511 9.86 -21.17 -22.60
CA THR A 511 9.53 -20.59 -23.90
C THR A 511 9.14 -19.11 -23.73
N PHE A 512 9.78 -18.20 -24.45
CA PHE A 512 9.45 -16.76 -24.44
C PHE A 512 9.35 -16.19 -25.86
N ARG A 513 8.63 -15.08 -26.03
CA ARG A 513 8.44 -14.42 -27.34
C ARG A 513 8.92 -12.97 -27.32
N LEU A 514 9.65 -12.56 -28.35
CA LEU A 514 10.06 -11.17 -28.58
C LEU A 514 9.22 -10.55 -29.71
N GLU A 515 8.60 -9.41 -29.46
CA GLU A 515 7.82 -8.68 -30.49
C GLU A 515 8.70 -7.99 -31.53
N LYS A 516 9.92 -7.63 -31.15
CA LYS A 516 10.93 -6.98 -32.00
C LYS A 516 12.26 -7.71 -31.84
N PRO A 517 13.14 -7.68 -32.87
CA PRO A 517 14.48 -8.23 -32.73
C PRO A 517 15.24 -7.58 -31.57
N PHE A 518 16.05 -8.37 -30.88
CA PHE A 518 16.85 -7.95 -29.74
C PHE A 518 18.34 -8.12 -30.04
N ALA A 519 19.13 -7.09 -29.72
CA ALA A 519 20.59 -7.15 -29.69
C ALA A 519 21.07 -6.55 -28.36
N GLY A 520 21.82 -7.33 -27.59
CA GLY A 520 22.17 -6.93 -26.23
C GLY A 520 22.68 -8.08 -25.37
N GLU A 521 22.80 -7.84 -24.08
CA GLU A 521 23.21 -8.85 -23.11
C GLU A 521 21.99 -9.56 -22.50
N VAL A 522 22.06 -10.88 -22.38
CA VAL A 522 20.99 -11.71 -21.82
C VAL A 522 21.47 -12.27 -20.49
N TYR A 523 20.57 -12.33 -19.52
CA TYR A 523 20.83 -12.89 -18.20
C TYR A 523 19.76 -13.91 -17.80
N ALA A 524 20.17 -14.96 -17.08
CA ALA A 524 19.26 -15.80 -16.32
C ALA A 524 19.13 -15.25 -14.88
N ASP A 525 17.90 -15.04 -14.43
CA ASP A 525 17.60 -14.64 -13.06
C ASP A 525 17.22 -15.88 -12.25
N LEU A 526 17.99 -16.18 -11.20
CA LEU A 526 17.90 -17.37 -10.37
C LEU A 526 17.55 -17.01 -8.92
N LEU A 527 17.04 -17.99 -8.15
CA LEU A 527 16.88 -17.88 -6.69
C LEU A 527 17.65 -18.99 -5.97
N ASN A 528 18.87 -18.68 -5.54
CA ASN A 528 19.77 -19.60 -4.88
C ASN A 528 19.23 -19.97 -3.49
N TYR A 529 19.45 -21.22 -3.08
CA TYR A 529 19.06 -21.74 -1.78
C TYR A 529 19.85 -23.01 -1.42
N VAL A 530 19.61 -23.57 -0.23
CA VAL A 530 20.41 -24.67 0.33
C VAL A 530 20.25 -26.00 -0.40
N ASP A 531 19.13 -26.19 -1.09
CA ASP A 531 18.70 -27.42 -1.78
C ASP A 531 18.99 -27.41 -3.30
N ARG A 532 19.79 -26.45 -3.77
CA ARG A 532 20.06 -26.22 -5.20
C ARG A 532 21.28 -27.00 -5.72
N GLY A 533 21.22 -27.44 -6.97
CA GLY A 533 22.33 -28.08 -7.70
C GLY A 533 23.18 -27.12 -8.53
N LYS A 534 24.21 -27.61 -9.23
CA LYS A 534 24.89 -26.82 -10.28
C LYS A 534 24.06 -26.81 -11.56
N VAL A 535 24.04 -25.69 -12.28
CA VAL A 535 23.23 -25.53 -13.48
C VAL A 535 24.01 -24.97 -14.68
N ARG A 536 23.59 -25.35 -15.89
CA ARG A 536 24.07 -24.80 -17.17
C ARG A 536 22.90 -24.36 -18.04
N PHE A 537 23.16 -23.39 -18.92
CA PHE A 537 22.14 -22.78 -19.76
C PHE A 537 22.36 -23.09 -21.24
N THR A 538 21.26 -23.28 -21.97
CA THR A 538 21.25 -23.18 -23.44
C THR A 538 20.15 -22.23 -23.89
N LEU A 539 20.42 -21.44 -24.91
CA LEU A 539 19.47 -20.52 -25.55
C LEU A 539 19.33 -20.93 -27.02
N ASP A 540 18.11 -21.27 -27.43
CA ASP A 540 17.80 -21.84 -28.75
C ASP A 540 18.73 -23.02 -29.12
N GLY A 541 18.98 -23.89 -28.14
CA GLY A 541 19.84 -25.08 -28.28
C GLY A 541 21.35 -24.81 -28.27
N ARG A 542 21.79 -23.55 -28.16
CA ARG A 542 23.21 -23.18 -28.06
C ARG A 542 23.60 -22.97 -26.61
N SER A 543 24.73 -23.54 -26.18
CA SER A 543 25.26 -23.26 -24.82
C SER A 543 25.60 -21.77 -24.67
N VAL A 544 25.19 -21.21 -23.55
CA VAL A 544 25.39 -19.79 -23.21
C VAL A 544 25.79 -19.64 -21.74
N GLY A 545 26.69 -18.70 -21.47
CA GLY A 545 27.22 -18.47 -20.13
C GLY A 545 28.08 -19.63 -19.60
N GLU A 546 28.55 -19.46 -18.36
CA GLU A 546 29.30 -20.48 -17.62
C GLU A 546 28.37 -21.36 -16.77
N GLU A 547 28.89 -22.49 -16.29
CA GLU A 547 28.21 -23.29 -15.28
C GLU A 547 28.15 -22.54 -13.94
N VAL A 548 27.01 -22.61 -13.26
CA VAL A 548 26.75 -21.84 -12.04
C VAL A 548 26.46 -22.78 -10.87
N ASP A 549 27.12 -22.52 -9.74
CA ASP A 549 26.73 -23.09 -8.46
C ASP A 549 25.53 -22.30 -7.91
N HIS A 550 24.35 -22.93 -7.94
CA HIS A 550 23.09 -22.31 -7.56
C HIS A 550 22.81 -22.40 -6.05
N TYR A 551 23.76 -22.93 -5.27
CA TYR A 551 23.65 -23.06 -3.81
C TYR A 551 23.83 -21.71 -3.09
N ALA A 552 23.06 -21.50 -2.01
CA ALA A 552 23.30 -20.45 -1.03
C ALA A 552 22.78 -20.88 0.36
N PRO A 553 23.41 -20.42 1.48
CA PRO A 553 22.96 -20.74 2.84
C PRO A 553 21.61 -20.12 3.20
N GLU A 554 21.20 -19.06 2.48
CA GLU A 554 19.93 -18.36 2.62
C GLU A 554 19.29 -18.19 1.23
N VAL A 555 18.03 -17.76 1.19
CA VAL A 555 17.34 -17.46 -0.07
C VAL A 555 17.97 -16.22 -0.69
N LEU A 556 18.72 -16.38 -1.77
CA LEU A 556 19.49 -15.31 -2.39
C LEU A 556 19.19 -15.20 -3.90
N PRO A 557 18.59 -14.09 -4.37
CA PRO A 557 18.46 -13.82 -5.79
C PRO A 557 19.83 -13.69 -6.46
N ALA A 558 20.01 -14.30 -7.64
CA ALA A 558 21.24 -14.22 -8.41
C ALA A 558 20.95 -13.92 -9.88
N ARG A 559 21.81 -13.13 -10.53
CA ARG A 559 21.73 -12.83 -11.96
C ARG A 559 22.98 -13.34 -12.67
N VAL A 560 22.80 -14.24 -13.62
CA VAL A 560 23.89 -14.92 -14.34
C VAL A 560 23.97 -14.38 -15.77
N PRO A 561 25.11 -13.84 -16.22
CA PRO A 561 25.28 -13.41 -17.60
C PRO A 561 25.31 -14.62 -18.55
N LEU A 562 24.45 -14.59 -19.56
CA LEU A 562 24.43 -15.55 -20.68
C LEU A 562 25.13 -14.98 -21.94
N GLY A 563 25.83 -13.86 -21.78
CA GLY A 563 26.58 -13.18 -22.83
C GLY A 563 25.73 -12.30 -23.76
N ARG A 564 26.38 -11.73 -24.77
CA ARG A 564 25.73 -10.91 -25.79
C ARG A 564 25.05 -11.80 -26.83
N GLN A 565 23.77 -11.54 -27.08
CA GLN A 565 22.93 -12.31 -28.00
C GLN A 565 22.31 -11.40 -29.06
N ARG A 566 22.04 -11.98 -30.23
CA ARG A 566 21.20 -11.40 -31.28
C ARG A 566 20.03 -12.35 -31.51
N LEU A 567 18.84 -11.93 -31.11
CA LEU A 567 17.61 -12.72 -31.18
C LEU A 567 16.65 -12.05 -32.17
N ALA A 568 15.99 -12.84 -33.01
CA ALA A 568 14.98 -12.34 -33.95
C ALA A 568 13.69 -11.94 -33.20
N ALA A 569 12.74 -11.30 -33.90
CA ALA A 569 11.37 -11.27 -33.41
C ALA A 569 10.78 -12.69 -33.57
N GLY A 570 10.14 -13.23 -32.53
CA GLY A 570 9.64 -14.60 -32.55
C GLY A 570 9.77 -15.34 -31.23
N GLU A 571 9.55 -16.65 -31.28
CA GLU A 571 9.67 -17.57 -30.14
C GLU A 571 11.13 -17.99 -29.93
N HIS A 572 11.54 -18.05 -28.67
CA HIS A 572 12.87 -18.45 -28.20
C HIS A 572 12.77 -19.36 -26.98
N ARG A 573 13.81 -20.14 -26.72
CA ARG A 573 13.82 -21.15 -25.65
C ARG A 573 15.09 -21.08 -24.80
N LEU A 574 14.92 -20.87 -23.50
CA LEU A 574 15.99 -20.99 -22.51
C LEU A 574 15.83 -22.32 -21.77
N ARG A 575 16.84 -23.18 -21.80
CA ARG A 575 16.92 -24.39 -20.98
C ARG A 575 17.89 -24.22 -19.82
N VAL A 576 17.46 -24.62 -18.63
CA VAL A 576 18.27 -24.74 -17.41
C VAL A 576 18.46 -26.23 -17.11
N LEU A 577 19.69 -26.72 -17.25
CA LEU A 577 20.06 -28.12 -17.02
C LEU A 577 20.80 -28.25 -15.69
N VAL A 578 20.36 -29.15 -14.82
CA VAL A 578 21.09 -29.51 -13.59
C VAL A 578 22.26 -30.42 -13.95
N THR A 579 23.49 -29.97 -13.71
CA THR A 579 24.72 -30.69 -14.10
C THR A 579 25.40 -31.42 -12.95
N ALA A 580 25.18 -30.99 -11.71
CA ALA A 580 25.74 -31.67 -10.54
C ALA A 580 24.88 -31.47 -9.28
N ARG A 581 24.96 -32.44 -8.37
CA ARG A 581 24.40 -32.38 -7.01
C ARG A 581 25.50 -32.07 -6.01
N ARG A 582 25.18 -31.31 -4.97
CA ARG A 582 26.13 -31.01 -3.89
C ARG A 582 26.30 -32.21 -2.94
N PRO A 583 27.53 -32.54 -2.50
CA PRO A 583 27.74 -33.61 -1.53
C PRO A 583 26.95 -33.35 -0.23
N GLY A 584 26.22 -34.36 0.25
CA GLY A 584 25.41 -34.27 1.47
C GLY A 584 24.02 -33.63 1.33
N SER A 585 23.66 -33.15 0.13
CA SER A 585 22.30 -32.73 -0.19
C SER A 585 21.52 -33.87 -0.84
N GLU A 586 20.31 -34.16 -0.37
CA GLU A 586 19.40 -35.11 -1.02
C GLU A 586 18.83 -34.55 -2.35
N PRO A 587 18.34 -33.29 -2.42
CA PRO A 587 17.91 -32.67 -3.69
C PRO A 587 19.04 -31.95 -4.44
N CYS A 588 18.79 -31.64 -5.73
CA CYS A 588 19.58 -30.72 -6.56
C CYS A 588 18.67 -29.82 -7.40
N TYR A 589 17.77 -29.09 -6.73
CA TYR A 589 16.75 -28.29 -7.39
C TYR A 589 17.33 -27.14 -8.22
N ALA A 590 16.53 -26.62 -9.17
CA ALA A 590 16.84 -25.41 -9.91
C ALA A 590 15.69 -24.41 -9.83
N GLY A 591 15.92 -23.24 -9.23
CA GLY A 591 14.96 -22.15 -9.11
C GLY A 591 15.23 -21.04 -10.12
N LEU A 592 14.35 -20.89 -11.10
CA LEU A 592 14.43 -19.88 -12.16
C LEU A 592 13.36 -18.79 -11.94
N ALA A 593 13.79 -17.55 -11.75
CA ALA A 593 12.92 -16.37 -11.69
C ALA A 593 12.56 -15.83 -13.08
N GLY A 594 13.42 -16.02 -14.09
CA GLY A 594 13.15 -15.61 -15.46
C GLY A 594 14.41 -15.22 -16.25
N LEU A 595 14.21 -14.39 -17.28
CA LEU A 595 15.29 -13.75 -18.03
C LEU A 595 15.26 -12.23 -17.84
N SER A 596 16.44 -11.63 -17.91
CA SER A 596 16.62 -10.19 -18.06
C SER A 596 17.38 -9.89 -19.34
N LEU A 597 16.90 -8.90 -20.09
CA LEU A 597 17.44 -8.48 -21.37
C LEU A 597 17.92 -7.04 -21.27
N ARG A 598 19.22 -6.81 -21.51
CA ARG A 598 19.82 -5.48 -21.59
C ARG A 598 20.07 -5.13 -23.05
N PRO A 599 19.29 -4.22 -23.67
CA PRO A 599 19.56 -3.75 -25.02
C PRO A 599 20.94 -3.11 -25.14
N GLU A 600 21.53 -3.16 -26.33
CA GLU A 600 22.77 -2.44 -26.62
C GLU A 600 22.63 -0.94 -26.34
N GLY A 601 23.57 -0.36 -25.59
CA GLY A 601 23.51 1.03 -25.14
C GLY A 601 22.73 1.27 -23.84
N ALA A 602 22.02 0.27 -23.30
CA ALA A 602 21.41 0.36 -21.98
C ALA A 602 22.49 0.25 -20.87
N PRO A 603 22.31 0.94 -19.72
CA PRO A 603 23.30 0.94 -18.63
C PRO A 603 23.56 -0.47 -18.09
N ALA A 604 24.79 -0.76 -17.68
CA ALA A 604 25.14 -2.04 -17.07
C ALA A 604 24.38 -2.29 -15.75
N ALA A 605 24.26 -3.55 -15.35
CA ALA A 605 23.79 -3.88 -14.00
C ALA A 605 24.83 -3.35 -13.01
N GLY A 606 24.42 -2.49 -12.09
CA GLY A 606 25.27 -2.12 -10.97
C GLY A 606 25.58 -3.35 -10.09
N GLY A 607 26.62 -3.26 -9.25
CA GLY A 607 26.84 -4.24 -8.18
C GLY A 607 25.62 -4.37 -7.26
N PRO A 608 25.58 -5.36 -6.34
CA PRO A 608 24.43 -5.60 -5.48
C PRO A 608 24.11 -4.33 -4.69
N ALA A 609 23.08 -3.61 -5.12
CA ALA A 609 22.56 -2.46 -4.41
C ALA A 609 21.72 -2.97 -3.25
N SER A 610 21.78 -2.30 -2.12
CA SER A 610 20.81 -2.50 -1.03
C SER A 610 19.98 -1.23 -0.86
N GLY A 611 18.70 -1.38 -0.60
CA GLY A 611 17.89 -0.29 -0.09
C GLY A 611 18.35 0.03 1.32
N CYS A 612 18.33 1.30 1.70
CA CYS A 612 18.67 1.67 3.07
C CYS A 612 17.89 2.88 3.55
N ILE A 613 17.72 2.95 4.87
CA ILE A 613 17.18 4.10 5.60
C ILE A 613 18.27 4.56 6.57
N ARG A 614 18.65 5.84 6.49
CA ARG A 614 19.69 6.48 7.31
C ARG A 614 19.08 7.64 8.08
N SER A 615 19.18 7.61 9.41
CA SER A 615 18.77 8.72 10.29
C SER A 615 19.92 9.71 10.51
N SER A 616 19.62 11.01 10.57
CA SER A 616 20.59 12.05 10.93
C SER A 616 21.22 11.84 12.30
N ASP A 617 20.47 11.26 13.22
CA ASP A 617 20.84 11.12 14.62
C ASP A 617 21.27 9.68 14.96
N LEU A 618 22.03 9.56 16.05
CA LEU A 618 22.36 8.28 16.66
C LEU A 618 21.27 7.95 17.68
N VAL A 619 20.30 7.16 17.24
CA VAL A 619 19.19 6.69 18.08
C VAL A 619 19.22 5.16 18.17
N PRO A 620 18.97 4.59 19.37
CA PRO A 620 18.72 3.16 19.51
C PRO A 620 17.59 2.72 18.58
N ALA A 621 17.70 1.49 18.09
CA ALA A 621 16.62 0.87 17.33
C ALA A 621 16.37 -0.55 17.79
N THR A 622 15.10 -0.95 17.77
CA THR A 622 14.67 -2.32 18.04
C THR A 622 13.89 -2.83 16.85
N ALA A 623 13.97 -4.14 16.58
CA ALA A 623 13.23 -4.79 15.52
C ALA A 623 12.28 -5.83 16.15
N ALA A 624 10.98 -5.67 15.94
CA ALA A 624 9.96 -6.59 16.44
C ALA A 624 8.80 -6.69 15.44
N SER A 625 8.35 -7.92 15.17
CA SER A 625 7.19 -8.19 14.31
C SER A 625 7.21 -7.47 12.95
N GLY A 626 8.38 -7.41 12.30
CA GLY A 626 8.55 -6.76 10.99
C GLY A 626 8.64 -5.23 11.02
N VAL A 627 8.66 -4.61 12.21
CA VAL A 627 8.78 -3.16 12.38
C VAL A 627 10.10 -2.84 13.06
N ILE A 628 10.79 -1.83 12.55
CA ILE A 628 11.98 -1.26 13.17
C ILE A 628 11.61 0.07 13.81
N THR A 629 11.76 0.16 15.12
CA THR A 629 11.46 1.34 15.92
C THR A 629 12.75 2.04 16.27
N GLN A 630 12.96 3.24 15.75
CA GLN A 630 14.03 4.14 16.16
C GLN A 630 13.52 5.06 17.27
N GLU A 631 14.21 5.12 18.40
CA GLU A 631 13.71 5.80 19.59
C GLU A 631 14.66 6.90 20.06
N TRP A 632 14.16 8.13 20.11
CA TRP A 632 14.82 9.23 20.78
C TRP A 632 14.17 9.46 22.15
N GLN A 633 14.99 9.70 23.17
CA GLN A 633 14.55 10.08 24.50
C GLN A 633 15.29 11.34 24.98
N GLY A 634 14.59 12.21 25.69
CA GLY A 634 15.20 13.35 26.37
C GLY A 634 14.19 14.34 26.94
N ALA A 635 14.71 15.31 27.68
CA ALA A 635 13.91 16.41 28.21
C ALA A 635 13.47 17.36 27.10
N VAL A 636 12.26 17.91 27.24
CA VAL A 636 11.69 18.92 26.34
C VAL A 636 10.91 19.99 27.10
N GLN A 637 10.84 21.18 26.50
CA GLN A 637 9.96 22.26 26.96
C GLN A 637 8.73 22.40 26.04
N GLU A 638 7.63 22.89 26.60
CA GLU A 638 6.48 23.30 25.79
C GLU A 638 6.89 24.38 24.78
N GLY A 639 6.48 24.21 23.51
CA GLY A 639 6.87 25.05 22.38
C GLY A 639 8.24 24.72 21.79
N GLU A 640 9.04 23.86 22.41
CA GLU A 640 10.32 23.43 21.84
C GLU A 640 10.10 22.69 20.52
N ARG A 641 10.96 23.00 19.54
CA ARG A 641 10.92 22.42 18.21
C ARG A 641 12.09 21.46 17.99
N ARG A 642 11.81 20.27 17.44
CA ARG A 642 12.82 19.27 17.08
C ARG A 642 12.55 18.69 15.68
N VAL A 643 13.60 18.58 14.87
CA VAL A 643 13.50 18.08 13.49
C VAL A 643 14.35 16.82 13.32
N PHE A 644 13.80 15.76 12.75
CA PHE A 644 14.48 14.51 12.42
C PHE A 644 14.56 14.31 10.90
N PHE A 645 15.74 13.94 10.39
CA PHE A 645 15.95 13.70 8.96
C PHE A 645 16.22 12.22 8.71
N HIS A 646 15.47 11.64 7.77
CA HIS A 646 15.64 10.26 7.33
C HIS A 646 15.82 10.23 5.81
N LEU A 647 16.96 9.71 5.36
CA LEU A 647 17.27 9.55 3.94
C LEU A 647 17.07 8.09 3.54
N LEU A 648 16.25 7.90 2.52
CA LEU A 648 15.96 6.60 1.92
C LEU A 648 16.55 6.57 0.51
N GLY A 649 17.22 5.48 0.17
CA GLY A 649 17.87 5.35 -1.13
C GLY A 649 18.39 3.95 -1.37
N GLN A 650 18.99 3.76 -2.54
CA GLN A 650 19.81 2.58 -2.83
C GLN A 650 21.27 2.96 -2.65
N GLU A 651 22.04 2.09 -2.01
CA GLU A 651 23.49 2.25 -1.82
C GLU A 651 24.26 1.06 -2.38
N THR A 652 25.53 1.29 -2.66
CA THR A 652 26.52 0.24 -2.97
C THR A 652 27.71 0.40 -2.01
N ALA A 653 28.58 -0.61 -1.93
CA ALA A 653 29.79 -0.53 -1.10
C ALA A 653 30.69 0.68 -1.45
N GLU A 654 30.75 1.04 -2.73
CA GLU A 654 31.54 2.18 -3.23
C GLU A 654 30.83 3.54 -3.04
N ALA A 655 29.51 3.51 -2.87
CA ALA A 655 28.66 4.69 -2.76
C ALA A 655 27.66 4.55 -1.61
N PRO A 656 28.12 4.55 -0.33
CA PRO A 656 27.23 4.42 0.82
C PRO A 656 26.34 5.66 0.97
N LEU A 657 25.08 5.46 1.35
CA LEU A 657 24.17 6.56 1.66
C LEU A 657 24.54 7.15 3.04
N GLN A 658 24.47 8.46 3.20
CA GLN A 658 24.70 9.10 4.51
C GLN A 658 23.66 10.17 4.79
N CYS A 659 23.18 10.21 6.03
CA CYS A 659 22.37 11.28 6.60
C CYS A 659 22.97 11.61 7.97
N LEU A 660 23.51 12.81 8.14
CA LEU A 660 24.29 13.18 9.33
C LEU A 660 23.83 14.55 9.85
N ARG A 661 23.56 14.64 11.15
CA ARG A 661 23.20 15.90 11.81
C ARG A 661 24.28 16.98 11.59
N LEU A 662 23.88 18.14 11.05
CA LEU A 662 24.71 19.35 10.98
C LEU A 662 24.28 20.39 12.02
N ALA A 663 22.97 20.60 12.13
CA ALA A 663 22.35 21.53 13.07
C ALA A 663 20.94 21.04 13.45
N ALA A 664 20.29 21.71 14.41
CA ALA A 664 18.92 21.35 14.84
C ALA A 664 17.95 21.21 13.66
N ASN A 665 18.14 22.00 12.61
CA ASN A 665 17.28 22.06 11.43
C ASN A 665 18.01 21.80 10.09
N ALA A 666 19.20 21.17 10.13
CA ALA A 666 19.95 20.82 8.93
C ALA A 666 20.72 19.50 9.06
N ALA A 667 20.87 18.79 7.94
CA ALA A 667 21.62 17.54 7.83
C ALA A 667 22.54 17.53 6.60
N ALA A 668 23.76 17.01 6.76
CA ALA A 668 24.65 16.71 5.65
C ALA A 668 24.28 15.35 5.08
N LEU A 669 24.20 15.27 3.76
CA LEU A 669 23.78 14.10 3.03
C LEU A 669 24.87 13.62 2.06
N ARG A 670 24.94 12.32 1.87
CA ARG A 670 25.59 11.71 0.70
C ARG A 670 24.51 10.99 -0.10
N LEU A 671 24.19 11.54 -1.26
CA LEU A 671 23.13 11.06 -2.14
C LEU A 671 23.68 10.07 -3.19
N PRO A 672 22.86 9.15 -3.71
CA PRO A 672 23.23 8.31 -4.83
C PRO A 672 23.58 9.15 -6.06
N PRO A 673 24.43 8.65 -6.99
CA PRO A 673 24.73 9.36 -8.22
C PRO A 673 23.48 9.49 -9.11
N ALA A 674 23.46 10.51 -9.97
CA ALA A 674 22.37 10.70 -10.95
C ALA A 674 22.38 9.69 -12.11
N THR A 675 23.46 8.91 -12.25
CA THR A 675 23.61 7.83 -13.22
C THR A 675 24.25 6.62 -12.54
N PRO A 676 23.87 5.38 -12.93
CA PRO A 676 24.56 4.17 -12.46
C PRO A 676 26.07 4.27 -12.68
N GLY A 677 26.86 3.90 -11.66
CA GLY A 677 28.33 3.97 -11.68
C GLY A 677 28.94 5.37 -11.53
N GLY A 678 28.12 6.41 -11.32
CA GLY A 678 28.62 7.76 -11.02
C GLY A 678 29.14 7.91 -9.58
N ALA A 679 29.89 8.98 -9.32
CA ALA A 679 30.36 9.30 -7.97
C ALA A 679 29.21 9.77 -7.04
N PRO A 680 29.24 9.42 -5.74
CA PRO A 680 28.29 9.93 -4.76
C PRO A 680 28.24 11.46 -4.73
N VAL A 681 27.08 12.00 -4.39
CA VAL A 681 26.86 13.44 -4.43
C VAL A 681 26.71 13.99 -3.01
N PRO A 682 27.64 14.86 -2.55
CA PRO A 682 27.45 15.55 -1.28
C PRO A 682 26.31 16.56 -1.41
N ALA A 683 25.50 16.65 -0.37
CA ALA A 683 24.36 17.56 -0.30
C ALA A 683 24.08 18.00 1.13
N MET A 684 23.21 18.99 1.28
CA MET A 684 22.71 19.48 2.56
C MET A 684 21.19 19.60 2.49
N ALA A 685 20.50 19.04 3.48
CA ALA A 685 19.08 19.27 3.70
C ALA A 685 18.89 20.36 4.76
N VAL A 686 17.94 21.27 4.52
CA VAL A 686 17.61 22.39 5.42
C VAL A 686 16.09 22.47 5.60
N SER A 687 15.62 22.51 6.85
CA SER A 687 14.23 22.81 7.21
C SER A 687 14.17 24.18 7.88
N GLY A 688 13.66 25.20 7.19
CA GLY A 688 13.76 26.60 7.63
C GLY A 688 15.04 27.27 7.14
N SER A 689 15.87 27.74 8.08
CA SER A 689 17.03 28.60 7.79
C SER A 689 18.34 27.98 8.28
N HIS A 690 19.31 27.79 7.39
CA HIS A 690 20.66 27.35 7.76
C HIS A 690 21.70 27.76 6.71
N ALA A 691 22.86 28.25 7.14
CA ALA A 691 23.99 28.60 6.29
C ALA A 691 23.64 29.48 5.06
N GLY A 692 22.69 30.42 5.22
CA GLY A 692 22.18 31.32 4.18
C GLY A 692 21.10 30.73 3.25
N THR A 693 20.77 29.46 3.42
CA THR A 693 19.62 28.82 2.74
C THR A 693 18.37 29.01 3.57
N HIS A 694 17.28 29.43 2.92
CA HIS A 694 15.99 29.76 3.52
C HIS A 694 14.85 29.12 2.72
N ALA A 695 14.21 28.09 3.29
CA ALA A 695 13.13 27.34 2.66
C ALA A 695 12.24 26.64 3.68
N ALA A 696 11.02 26.24 3.30
CA ALA A 696 10.25 25.28 4.10
C ALA A 696 10.92 23.90 4.11
N LEU A 697 11.55 23.50 3.00
CA LEU A 697 12.52 22.41 2.88
C LEU A 697 13.43 22.73 1.68
N ALA A 698 14.74 22.55 1.82
CA ALA A 698 15.68 22.57 0.70
C ALA A 698 16.59 21.36 0.73
N VAL A 699 16.93 20.83 -0.45
CA VAL A 699 18.05 19.92 -0.68
C VAL A 699 19.01 20.61 -1.64
N VAL A 700 20.11 21.12 -1.11
CA VAL A 700 21.18 21.75 -1.87
C VAL A 700 22.26 20.70 -2.13
N ALA A 701 22.32 20.16 -3.35
CA ALA A 701 23.26 19.12 -3.73
C ALA A 701 24.29 19.64 -4.74
N ALA A 702 25.44 18.97 -4.85
CA ALA A 702 26.47 19.38 -5.79
C ALA A 702 26.10 19.19 -7.28
N ASP A 703 24.96 18.55 -7.58
CA ASP A 703 24.46 18.36 -8.96
C ASP A 703 23.00 18.80 -9.16
N HIS A 704 22.29 19.21 -8.11
CA HIS A 704 20.93 19.73 -8.22
C HIS A 704 20.52 20.57 -7.00
N LEU A 705 19.43 21.32 -7.15
CA LEU A 705 18.73 22.02 -6.06
C LEU A 705 17.26 21.65 -6.09
N PHE A 706 16.73 21.17 -4.98
CA PHE A 706 15.29 21.13 -4.74
C PHE A 706 14.95 22.09 -3.60
N GLY A 707 13.87 22.86 -3.72
CA GLY A 707 13.42 23.77 -2.68
C GLY A 707 11.91 23.93 -2.68
N ARG A 708 11.29 23.83 -1.51
CA ARG A 708 9.88 24.18 -1.27
C ARG A 708 9.81 25.49 -0.50
N ALA A 709 9.00 26.43 -0.99
CA ALA A 709 8.90 27.79 -0.46
C ALA A 709 10.30 28.40 -0.22
N LEU A 710 11.20 28.19 -1.18
CA LEU A 710 12.57 28.65 -1.19
C LEU A 710 12.58 30.15 -1.48
N THR A 711 13.29 30.93 -0.65
CA THR A 711 13.60 32.33 -0.95
C THR A 711 15.08 32.53 -1.19
N GLN A 712 15.93 31.65 -0.66
CA GLN A 712 17.37 31.74 -0.84
C GLN A 712 18.01 30.35 -0.77
N ALA A 713 18.94 30.06 -1.68
CA ALA A 713 19.82 28.91 -1.60
C ALA A 713 21.28 29.36 -1.69
N THR A 714 22.07 28.93 -0.71
CA THR A 714 23.51 29.19 -0.63
C THR A 714 24.24 27.94 -0.20
N ALA A 715 25.43 27.72 -0.75
CA ALA A 715 26.41 26.81 -0.18
C ALA A 715 27.79 27.14 -0.76
N GLY A 716 28.58 27.89 -0.01
CA GLY A 716 29.85 28.48 -0.46
C GLY A 716 29.70 29.75 -1.32
N GLY A 717 28.47 30.15 -1.69
CA GLY A 717 28.14 31.36 -2.43
C GLY A 717 26.63 31.45 -2.75
N PRO A 718 26.11 32.59 -3.26
CA PRO A 718 24.72 32.73 -3.67
C PRO A 718 24.44 31.90 -4.92
N LEU A 719 23.49 30.95 -4.83
CA LEU A 719 23.09 30.10 -5.94
C LEU A 719 21.75 30.55 -6.54
N LEU A 720 20.80 30.85 -5.67
CA LEU A 720 19.46 31.33 -6.02
C LEU A 720 18.97 32.29 -4.93
N ALA A 721 18.34 33.39 -5.33
CA ALA A 721 17.64 34.30 -4.42
C ALA A 721 16.33 34.78 -5.07
N CYS A 722 15.27 34.87 -4.29
CA CYS A 722 13.95 35.32 -4.75
C CYS A 722 13.35 36.32 -3.75
N ASP A 723 12.60 37.29 -4.26
CA ASP A 723 11.84 38.25 -3.46
C ASP A 723 10.49 37.68 -2.93
N ALA A 724 10.11 36.50 -3.39
CA ALA A 724 8.97 35.73 -2.88
C ALA A 724 9.29 34.23 -2.84
N PRO A 725 8.62 33.44 -1.96
CA PRO A 725 8.82 31.99 -1.91
C PRO A 725 8.47 31.31 -3.23
N VAL A 726 9.35 30.42 -3.68
CA VAL A 726 9.17 29.61 -4.88
C VAL A 726 9.39 28.13 -4.59
N ASP A 727 8.72 27.27 -5.35
CA ASP A 727 9.09 25.85 -5.40
C ASP A 727 9.99 25.62 -6.61
N VAL A 728 11.12 24.93 -6.43
CA VAL A 728 12.14 24.73 -7.47
C VAL A 728 12.66 23.30 -7.53
N ASP A 729 12.98 22.86 -8.74
CA ASP A 729 13.78 21.66 -9.03
C ASP A 729 14.75 22.01 -10.16
N TRP A 730 16.04 22.12 -9.81
CA TRP A 730 17.10 22.54 -10.72
C TRP A 730 18.10 21.41 -10.91
N ASP A 731 18.13 20.79 -12.09
CA ASP A 731 19.18 19.84 -12.47
C ASP A 731 20.33 20.60 -13.15
N PHE A 732 21.48 20.67 -12.47
CA PHE A 732 22.64 21.43 -12.95
C PHE A 732 23.32 20.76 -14.15
N ARG A 733 23.18 19.44 -14.28
CA ARG A 733 23.80 18.66 -15.36
C ARG A 733 23.06 18.87 -16.66
N THR A 734 21.73 18.79 -16.65
CA THR A 734 20.92 19.07 -17.83
C THR A 734 20.79 20.56 -18.09
N GLY A 735 20.93 21.39 -17.05
CA GLY A 735 20.68 22.83 -17.11
C GLY A 735 19.18 23.15 -17.20
N VAL A 736 18.34 22.26 -16.67
CA VAL A 736 16.89 22.43 -16.64
C VAL A 736 16.48 22.82 -15.23
N LEU A 737 15.84 23.97 -15.11
CA LEU A 737 15.25 24.48 -13.87
C LEU A 737 13.73 24.54 -14.04
N HIS A 738 13.03 23.78 -13.21
CA HIS A 738 11.60 23.91 -13.01
C HIS A 738 11.36 24.81 -11.81
N LEU A 739 10.43 25.75 -11.94
CA LEU A 739 10.07 26.65 -10.86
C LEU A 739 8.58 27.01 -10.90
N THR A 740 7.99 27.15 -9.72
CA THR A 740 6.60 27.57 -9.53
C THR A 740 6.56 28.83 -8.68
N THR A 741 5.89 29.87 -9.18
CA THR A 741 5.72 31.17 -8.51
C THR A 741 4.24 31.42 -8.25
N ALA A 742 3.89 31.86 -7.04
CA ALA A 742 2.49 32.18 -6.70
C ALA A 742 2.03 33.56 -7.21
N LYS A 743 3.00 34.46 -7.43
CA LYS A 743 2.82 35.83 -7.94
C LYS A 743 4.01 36.19 -8.82
N GLU A 744 3.99 37.36 -9.45
CA GLU A 744 5.19 37.89 -10.10
C GLU A 744 6.35 37.95 -9.09
N THR A 745 7.50 37.39 -9.48
CA THR A 745 8.65 37.14 -8.61
C THR A 745 9.93 37.47 -9.36
N HIS A 746 10.85 38.18 -8.71
CA HIS A 746 12.22 38.38 -9.19
C HIS A 746 13.09 37.22 -8.70
N VAL A 747 13.57 36.42 -9.65
CA VAL A 747 14.40 35.24 -9.37
C VAL A 747 15.82 35.52 -9.85
N GLY A 748 16.74 35.67 -8.90
CA GLY A 748 18.17 35.74 -9.13
C GLY A 748 18.80 34.36 -9.20
N LEU A 749 19.49 34.05 -10.30
CA LEU A 749 20.16 32.76 -10.55
C LEU A 749 21.64 32.96 -10.83
N ALA A 750 22.50 32.17 -10.20
CA ALA A 750 23.94 32.19 -10.48
C ALA A 750 24.28 31.41 -11.75
N LEU A 751 24.06 32.00 -12.92
CA LEU A 751 24.22 31.35 -14.22
C LEU A 751 25.64 31.50 -14.80
N GLY A 752 26.16 30.43 -15.41
CA GLY A 752 27.38 30.44 -16.22
C GLY A 752 27.12 30.53 -17.73
N THR A 753 25.87 30.70 -18.15
CA THR A 753 25.40 30.56 -19.53
C THR A 753 24.79 31.85 -20.06
N ALA A 754 25.13 32.23 -21.30
CA ALA A 754 24.56 33.40 -21.97
C ALA A 754 23.23 33.11 -22.69
N GLU A 755 22.93 31.84 -22.96
CA GLU A 755 21.70 31.42 -23.64
C GLU A 755 20.74 30.75 -22.67
N LEU A 756 19.52 31.28 -22.58
CA LEU A 756 18.46 30.76 -21.75
C LEU A 756 17.16 30.69 -22.55
N LYS A 757 16.39 29.61 -22.38
CA LYS A 757 15.01 29.51 -22.88
C LYS A 757 14.03 29.37 -21.74
N ARG A 758 12.89 30.07 -21.79
CA ARG A 758 11.74 29.88 -20.91
C ARG A 758 10.60 29.27 -21.70
N ASN A 759 10.16 28.08 -21.31
CA ASN A 759 9.09 27.33 -21.96
C ASN A 759 9.35 27.20 -23.47
N GLY A 760 10.58 26.86 -23.85
CA GLY A 760 11.04 26.74 -25.24
C GLY A 760 11.38 28.05 -25.97
N LYS A 761 11.08 29.23 -25.41
CA LYS A 761 11.33 30.53 -26.04
C LYS A 761 12.60 31.20 -25.50
N PRO A 762 13.49 31.77 -26.34
CA PRO A 762 14.65 32.51 -25.86
C PRO A 762 14.29 33.65 -24.90
N VAL A 763 15.11 33.85 -23.87
CA VAL A 763 14.99 34.96 -22.91
C VAL A 763 16.31 35.72 -22.91
N ALA A 764 16.24 37.06 -22.95
CA ALA A 764 17.41 37.89 -22.78
C ALA A 764 18.01 37.67 -21.39
N VAL A 765 19.30 37.36 -21.34
CA VAL A 765 20.04 37.17 -20.08
C VAL A 765 20.66 38.52 -19.72
N PRO A 766 20.12 39.26 -18.73
CA PRO A 766 20.70 40.52 -18.30
C PRO A 766 22.08 40.30 -17.67
N ALA A 767 22.89 41.36 -17.59
CA ALA A 767 24.16 41.30 -16.87
C ALA A 767 23.93 40.90 -15.41
N SER A 768 24.80 40.05 -14.87
CA SER A 768 24.71 39.60 -13.48
C SER A 768 24.96 40.75 -12.52
N GLU A 769 24.08 40.92 -11.54
CA GLU A 769 24.26 41.84 -10.41
C GLU A 769 24.66 41.02 -9.18
N ASN A 770 25.79 41.33 -8.55
CA ASN A 770 26.33 40.57 -7.41
C ASN A 770 26.46 39.05 -7.66
N GLY A 771 26.74 38.66 -8.90
CA GLY A 771 26.87 37.26 -9.31
C GLY A 771 25.54 36.53 -9.58
N LEU A 772 24.39 37.22 -9.54
CA LEU A 772 23.08 36.67 -9.88
C LEU A 772 22.50 37.35 -11.12
N THR A 773 22.01 36.55 -12.07
CA THR A 773 21.17 37.01 -13.18
C THR A 773 19.73 37.11 -12.68
N ILE A 774 19.15 38.31 -12.67
CA ILE A 774 17.78 38.53 -12.22
C ILE A 774 16.79 38.34 -13.37
N LEU A 775 15.80 37.47 -13.17
CA LEU A 775 14.71 37.21 -14.10
C LEU A 775 13.37 37.53 -13.43
N THR A 776 12.52 38.32 -14.08
CA THR A 776 11.14 38.54 -13.64
C THR A 776 10.23 37.46 -14.22
N LEU A 777 9.59 36.69 -13.35
CA LEU A 777 8.73 35.57 -13.72
C LEU A 777 7.31 35.82 -13.22
N PRO A 778 6.29 35.81 -14.11
CA PRO A 778 4.91 35.98 -13.68
C PRO A 778 4.44 34.77 -12.86
N ALA A 779 3.27 34.85 -12.23
CA ALA A 779 2.69 33.71 -11.51
C ALA A 779 2.53 32.48 -12.43
N GLY A 780 2.80 31.29 -11.90
CA GLY A 780 2.60 30.01 -12.59
C GLY A 780 3.85 29.12 -12.60
N ARG A 781 3.83 28.12 -13.49
CA ARG A 781 4.93 27.16 -13.68
C ARG A 781 5.80 27.59 -14.84
N HIS A 782 7.11 27.53 -14.64
CA HIS A 782 8.10 27.85 -15.64
C HIS A 782 9.13 26.74 -15.76
N ARG A 783 9.58 26.50 -16.99
CA ARG A 783 10.71 25.63 -17.33
C ARG A 783 11.78 26.49 -17.98
N LEU A 784 12.91 26.65 -17.30
CA LEU A 784 14.09 27.30 -17.82
C LEU A 784 15.06 26.24 -18.33
N GLU A 785 15.52 26.40 -19.57
CA GLU A 785 16.43 25.48 -20.25
C GLU A 785 17.73 26.21 -20.58
N GLY A 786 18.86 25.54 -20.35
CA GLY A 786 20.19 26.15 -20.46
C GLY A 786 20.67 26.79 -19.16
N ALA A 787 19.86 26.81 -18.10
CA ALA A 787 20.23 27.36 -16.80
C ALA A 787 21.29 26.47 -16.12
N ARG A 788 22.58 26.68 -16.38
CA ARG A 788 23.65 25.95 -15.67
C ARG A 788 24.35 26.88 -14.68
N PRO A 789 24.62 26.42 -13.45
CA PRO A 789 25.41 27.20 -12.52
C PRO A 789 26.79 27.56 -13.07
N GLU A 790 27.31 28.71 -12.65
CA GLU A 790 28.68 29.11 -13.00
C GLU A 790 29.70 28.03 -12.56
N PRO A 791 30.64 27.59 -13.43
CA PRO A 791 31.53 26.47 -13.13
C PRO A 791 32.39 26.61 -11.87
N SER A 792 32.88 27.81 -11.55
CA SER A 792 33.66 28.05 -10.33
C SER A 792 32.78 27.96 -9.07
N LEU A 793 31.56 28.48 -9.13
CA LEU A 793 30.55 28.32 -8.08
C LEU A 793 30.17 26.84 -7.90
N ALA A 794 29.97 26.09 -8.97
CA ALA A 794 29.66 24.65 -8.88
C ALA A 794 30.79 23.84 -8.21
N ARG A 795 32.06 24.19 -8.48
CA ARG A 795 33.22 23.60 -7.78
C ARG A 795 33.26 24.00 -6.30
N GLY A 796 33.03 25.30 -6.00
CA GLY A 796 32.97 25.82 -4.64
C GLY A 796 31.85 25.18 -3.82
N LEU A 797 30.66 25.03 -4.41
CA LEU A 797 29.51 24.34 -3.85
C LEU A 797 29.86 22.91 -3.45
N ARG A 798 30.45 22.13 -4.36
CA ARG A 798 30.89 20.76 -4.08
C ARG A 798 31.88 20.71 -2.92
N ALA A 799 32.90 21.58 -2.92
CA ALA A 799 33.91 21.62 -1.85
C ALA A 799 33.31 21.98 -0.49
N HIS A 800 32.37 22.93 -0.47
CA HIS A 800 31.65 23.33 0.75
C HIS A 800 30.80 22.18 1.30
N LEU A 801 30.01 21.52 0.46
CA LEU A 801 29.17 20.39 0.85
C LEU A 801 29.99 19.18 1.31
N THR A 802 31.12 18.90 0.66
CA THR A 802 32.06 17.85 1.10
C THR A 802 32.64 18.16 2.48
N THR A 803 33.02 19.42 2.73
CA THR A 803 33.50 19.87 4.04
C THR A 803 32.43 19.70 5.12
N ALA A 804 31.20 20.15 4.85
CA ALA A 804 30.08 20.00 5.78
C ALA A 804 29.81 18.53 6.11
N LEU A 805 29.83 17.64 5.11
CA LEU A 805 29.67 16.20 5.30
C LEU A 805 30.79 15.60 6.18
N ALA A 806 32.04 16.01 5.97
CA ALA A 806 33.17 15.57 6.79
C ALA A 806 33.06 16.06 8.24
N GLN A 807 32.64 17.30 8.45
CA GLN A 807 32.40 17.88 9.78
C GLN A 807 31.28 17.14 10.53
N ALA A 808 30.17 16.86 9.86
CA ALA A 808 29.05 16.08 10.42
C ALA A 808 29.48 14.65 10.78
N ALA A 809 30.29 14.01 9.94
CA ALA A 809 30.83 12.68 10.21
C ALA A 809 31.74 12.67 11.46
N GLN A 810 32.61 13.67 11.61
CA GLN A 810 33.45 13.82 12.80
C GLN A 810 32.63 14.11 14.06
N ALA A 811 31.55 14.90 13.96
CA ALA A 811 30.64 15.14 15.08
C ALA A 811 29.92 13.85 15.50
N ARG A 812 29.42 13.08 14.53
CA ARG A 812 28.78 11.78 14.80
C ARG A 812 29.75 10.78 15.44
N ALA A 813 30.99 10.70 14.97
CA ALA A 813 32.00 9.83 15.57
C ALA A 813 32.30 10.20 17.02
N ARG A 814 32.37 11.51 17.35
CA ARG A 814 32.53 11.98 18.74
C ARG A 814 31.35 11.60 19.63
N LEU A 815 30.12 11.75 19.14
CA LEU A 815 28.91 11.35 19.86
C LEU A 815 28.87 9.83 20.10
N ALA A 816 29.21 9.02 19.09
CA ALA A 816 29.28 7.57 19.22
C ALA A 816 30.31 7.14 20.27
N ALA A 817 31.46 7.82 20.34
CA ALA A 817 32.47 7.56 21.37
C ALA A 817 32.02 7.98 22.78
N ALA A 818 31.24 9.05 22.91
CA ALA A 818 30.72 9.53 24.20
C ALA A 818 29.56 8.68 24.75
N GLY A 819 28.70 8.14 23.88
CA GLY A 819 27.54 7.31 24.26
C GLY A 819 27.87 5.92 24.82
N SER A 820 29.15 5.62 25.09
CA SER A 820 29.60 4.36 25.70
C SER A 820 29.60 4.37 27.24
N GLU A 821 29.25 5.49 27.89
CA GLU A 821 29.06 5.50 29.34
C GLU A 821 27.78 4.73 29.70
N ALA A 822 27.93 3.71 30.55
CA ALA A 822 26.79 2.96 31.06
C ALA A 822 25.82 3.93 31.75
N PRO A 823 24.49 3.80 31.55
CA PRO A 823 23.54 4.62 32.28
C PRO A 823 23.83 4.50 33.78
N PRO A 824 23.70 5.60 34.55
CA PRO A 824 23.89 5.55 35.99
C PRO A 824 23.01 4.42 36.52
N ALA A 825 23.61 3.54 37.33
CA ALA A 825 22.88 2.43 37.92
C ALA A 825 21.66 3.01 38.64
N LEU A 826 20.47 2.78 38.09
CA LEU A 826 19.25 3.12 38.80
C LEU A 826 19.32 2.39 40.15
N PRO A 827 18.98 3.06 41.26
CA PRO A 827 18.91 2.38 42.53
C PRO A 827 18.05 1.14 42.35
N ALA A 828 18.58 -0.02 42.72
CA ALA A 828 17.82 -1.26 42.64
C ALA A 828 16.49 -1.03 43.37
N LEU A 829 15.37 -1.25 42.69
CA LEU A 829 14.07 -1.23 43.34
C LEU A 829 14.11 -2.35 44.39
N THR A 830 14.15 -1.97 45.67
CA THR A 830 14.05 -2.94 46.76
C THR A 830 12.65 -3.55 46.69
N PRO A 831 12.50 -4.86 46.47
CA PRO A 831 11.20 -5.49 46.47
C PRO A 831 10.49 -5.19 47.78
N ALA A 832 9.30 -4.57 47.71
CA ALA A 832 8.50 -4.29 48.92
C ALA A 832 8.06 -5.59 49.60
N PHE A 833 7.73 -6.61 48.80
CA PHE A 833 7.45 -7.97 49.23
C PHE A 833 7.55 -8.95 48.04
N THR A 834 7.46 -10.24 48.32
CA THR A 834 7.25 -11.29 47.32
C THR A 834 6.08 -12.16 47.78
N ALA A 835 5.13 -12.43 46.89
CA ALA A 835 3.95 -13.24 47.20
C ALA A 835 3.73 -14.31 46.11
N ALA A 836 3.46 -15.54 46.54
CA ALA A 836 3.10 -16.63 45.64
C ALA A 836 1.59 -16.66 45.42
N VAL A 837 1.14 -16.34 44.20
CA VAL A 837 -0.28 -16.27 43.83
C VAL A 837 -0.77 -17.47 43.00
N GLY A 838 0.06 -18.51 42.92
CA GLY A 838 -0.29 -19.85 42.43
C GLY A 838 -0.29 -20.03 40.91
N SER A 839 -0.71 -19.02 40.14
CA SER A 839 -0.71 -19.07 38.68
C SER A 839 -0.33 -17.72 38.06
N LYS A 840 -0.32 -17.64 36.72
CA LYS A 840 0.09 -16.45 35.99
C LYS A 840 -0.82 -15.27 36.34
N VAL A 841 -0.21 -14.17 36.79
CA VAL A 841 -0.92 -12.90 37.00
C VAL A 841 -1.26 -12.30 35.64
N VAL A 842 -2.54 -12.01 35.43
CA VAL A 842 -3.07 -11.43 34.17
C VAL A 842 -3.42 -9.96 34.31
N ALA A 843 -3.69 -9.49 35.53
CA ALA A 843 -3.88 -8.09 35.86
C ALA A 843 -3.43 -7.81 37.31
N LEU A 844 -2.91 -6.60 37.55
CA LEU A 844 -2.46 -6.14 38.86
C LEU A 844 -2.87 -4.68 39.06
N LEU A 845 -3.43 -4.33 40.21
CA LEU A 845 -3.63 -2.91 40.59
C LEU A 845 -3.57 -2.72 42.10
N THR A 846 -3.44 -1.46 42.51
CA THR A 846 -3.43 -1.07 43.92
C THR A 846 -4.72 -0.32 44.27
N ILE A 847 -5.44 -0.76 45.29
CA ILE A 847 -6.64 -0.09 45.83
C ILE A 847 -6.34 0.55 47.19
N PRO A 848 -6.93 1.72 47.50
CA PRO A 848 -6.85 2.30 48.83
C PRO A 848 -7.65 1.46 49.85
N SER A 849 -7.13 1.31 51.05
CA SER A 849 -7.88 0.75 52.19
C SER A 849 -7.52 1.49 53.49
N ALA A 850 -8.37 1.38 54.51
CA ALA A 850 -8.14 1.98 55.82
C ALA A 850 -6.84 1.49 56.50
N ALA A 851 -6.38 0.29 56.13
CA ALA A 851 -5.15 -0.32 56.64
C ALA A 851 -3.96 -0.19 55.65
N GLY A 852 -4.02 0.81 54.77
CA GLY A 852 -3.02 1.07 53.74
C GLY A 852 -3.39 0.50 52.36
N PRO A 853 -2.59 0.77 51.32
CA PRO A 853 -2.83 0.26 49.98
C PRO A 853 -2.86 -1.28 49.97
N ARG A 854 -3.75 -1.84 49.14
CA ARG A 854 -3.85 -3.28 48.89
C ARG A 854 -3.56 -3.57 47.43
N VAL A 855 -2.81 -4.63 47.15
CA VAL A 855 -2.51 -5.06 45.78
C VAL A 855 -3.48 -6.16 45.38
N CYS A 856 -4.30 -5.95 44.36
CA CYS A 856 -5.18 -6.96 43.78
C CYS A 856 -4.46 -7.62 42.60
N ALA A 857 -4.17 -8.91 42.70
CA ALA A 857 -3.57 -9.73 41.65
C ALA A 857 -4.60 -10.72 41.09
N ALA A 858 -4.98 -10.57 39.82
CA ALA A 858 -5.87 -11.50 39.15
C ALA A 858 -5.10 -12.71 38.60
N THR A 859 -5.60 -13.91 38.87
CA THR A 859 -5.04 -15.19 38.44
C THR A 859 -6.17 -16.14 38.01
N GLY A 860 -6.29 -16.36 36.69
CA GLY A 860 -7.42 -17.10 36.12
C GLY A 860 -8.76 -16.46 36.48
N LYS A 861 -9.58 -17.15 37.28
CA LYS A 861 -10.87 -16.67 37.80
C LYS A 861 -10.79 -15.98 39.18
N GLN A 862 -9.60 -15.86 39.76
CA GLN A 862 -9.43 -15.41 41.14
C GLN A 862 -8.75 -14.05 41.22
N ILE A 863 -9.08 -13.28 42.25
CA ILE A 863 -8.35 -12.06 42.63
C ILE A 863 -7.80 -12.27 44.03
N ARG A 864 -6.47 -12.23 44.15
CA ARG A 864 -5.74 -12.25 45.41
C ARG A 864 -5.50 -10.82 45.85
N VAL A 865 -6.11 -10.42 46.95
CA VAL A 865 -5.90 -9.09 47.56
C VAL A 865 -4.80 -9.23 48.60
N LEU A 866 -3.69 -8.54 48.40
CA LEU A 866 -2.48 -8.60 49.21
C LEU A 866 -2.31 -7.30 50.00
N ALA A 867 -1.80 -7.41 51.23
CA ALA A 867 -1.37 -6.26 52.02
C ALA A 867 0.00 -5.74 51.54
N ALA A 868 0.44 -4.63 52.15
CA ALA A 868 1.71 -3.98 51.82
C ALA A 868 2.95 -4.83 52.15
N ASP A 869 2.80 -5.87 52.98
CA ASP A 869 3.83 -6.88 53.29
C ASP A 869 3.74 -8.14 52.42
N GLY A 870 2.79 -8.18 51.46
CA GLY A 870 2.56 -9.31 50.58
C GLY A 870 1.66 -10.41 51.13
N SER A 871 1.17 -10.28 52.38
CA SER A 871 0.24 -11.26 52.95
C SER A 871 -1.13 -11.20 52.24
N GLU A 872 -1.71 -12.37 51.93
CA GLU A 872 -3.04 -12.45 51.34
C GLU A 872 -4.09 -12.10 52.39
N VAL A 873 -4.80 -10.99 52.20
CA VAL A 873 -5.86 -10.51 53.09
C VAL A 873 -7.25 -10.92 52.64
N ARG A 874 -7.43 -11.17 51.34
CA ARG A 874 -8.72 -11.58 50.77
C ARG A 874 -8.55 -12.31 49.45
N ARG A 875 -9.47 -13.23 49.18
CA ARG A 875 -9.65 -13.86 47.86
C ARG A 875 -11.04 -13.57 47.34
N LEU A 876 -11.13 -13.20 46.07
CA LEU A 876 -12.38 -13.03 45.32
C LEU A 876 -12.36 -13.96 44.11
N GLU A 877 -13.53 -14.34 43.59
CA GLU A 877 -13.67 -15.27 42.48
C GLU A 877 -14.79 -14.82 41.54
N THR A 878 -14.61 -15.04 40.23
CA THR A 878 -15.55 -14.70 39.16
C THR A 878 -15.98 -15.95 38.38
N ASP A 879 -17.11 -15.88 37.67
CA ASP A 879 -17.62 -17.02 36.88
C ASP A 879 -16.74 -17.32 35.64
N GLY A 880 -16.12 -16.27 35.08
CA GLY A 880 -15.22 -16.31 33.92
C GLY A 880 -13.76 -16.04 34.26
N GLU A 881 -12.89 -16.25 33.28
CA GLU A 881 -11.47 -15.88 33.34
C GLU A 881 -11.31 -14.36 33.32
N ILE A 882 -10.54 -13.82 34.26
CA ILE A 882 -10.28 -12.38 34.39
C ILE A 882 -9.18 -11.99 33.39
N ARG A 883 -9.37 -10.88 32.68
CA ARG A 883 -8.39 -10.30 31.75
C ARG A 883 -7.97 -8.89 32.16
N VAL A 884 -8.86 -8.16 32.82
CA VAL A 884 -8.61 -6.80 33.29
C VAL A 884 -9.21 -6.59 34.67
N LEU A 885 -8.59 -5.70 35.45
CA LEU A 885 -9.12 -5.22 36.70
C LEU A 885 -9.16 -3.69 36.67
N HIS A 886 -10.19 -3.10 37.27
CA HIS A 886 -10.32 -1.65 37.41
C HIS A 886 -10.87 -1.28 38.78
N TRP A 887 -10.29 -0.26 39.41
CA TRP A 887 -10.81 0.30 40.65
C TRP A 887 -11.57 1.57 40.36
N TRP A 888 -12.83 1.61 40.76
CA TRP A 888 -13.70 2.77 40.69
C TRP A 888 -13.69 3.49 42.05
N PRO A 889 -12.93 4.60 42.21
CA PRO A 889 -12.75 5.24 43.52
C PRO A 889 -14.03 5.80 44.12
N GLU A 890 -14.87 6.45 43.30
CA GLU A 890 -16.11 7.09 43.74
C GLU A 890 -17.10 6.09 44.35
N GLN A 891 -17.18 4.90 43.76
CA GLN A 891 -18.09 3.82 44.19
C GLN A 891 -17.43 2.82 45.12
N LYS A 892 -16.11 2.95 45.36
CA LYS A 892 -15.29 1.97 46.10
C LYS A 892 -15.47 0.55 45.56
N LEU A 893 -15.52 0.42 44.24
CA LEU A 893 -15.86 -0.82 43.55
C LEU A 893 -14.66 -1.37 42.77
N LEU A 894 -14.36 -2.65 42.96
CA LEU A 894 -13.40 -3.37 42.12
C LEU A 894 -14.16 -4.11 41.02
N LEU A 895 -13.92 -3.71 39.77
CA LEU A 895 -14.46 -4.34 38.58
C LEU A 895 -13.45 -5.36 38.04
N ALA A 896 -13.96 -6.53 37.64
CA ALA A 896 -13.19 -7.58 36.99
C ALA A 896 -13.89 -7.98 35.69
N GLY A 897 -13.15 -7.95 34.59
CA GLY A 897 -13.65 -8.24 33.24
C GLY A 897 -12.73 -9.15 32.45
#